data_AF-A0A820UIA3-F1
#
_entry.id   AF-A0A820UIA3-F1
#
_cell.length_a   1.000
_cell.length_b   1.000
_cell.length_c   1.000
_cell.angle_alpha   90.00
_cell.angle_beta   90.00
_cell.angle_gamma   90.00
#
_symmetry.space_group_name_H-M   'P 1'
#
loop_
_entity.id
_entity.type
_entity.pdbx_description
1 polymer ?
#
loop_
_entity_poly.entity_id
_entity_poly.type
_entity_poly.pdbx_seq_one_letter_code
_entity_poly.pdbx_strand_id
1 'polypeptide(L)'
;MHRDEASSSSLTTISNATTDENMSEFSPRSYQTEIMEQAKTENLIVCLPTGSGKTYIAIMLIKELSPALQRNPNDGGKRTILLVKTIELARQHCKTLGDHLDLKIKMYCGSLKISLSDTNRWNTEFETNQILIFTVQIFLNLLDHNHFYKVNLLIFDECHHAIGDDPYALIMKKHYKLCLHHPRILGLTASISGQKIEPKDLRNAARELENIYDARIETGSNRIEITENSTSVDVKHQRCVNYEQNICKKKKEIMNIFQEIKLLLDELTKYLNKKKCSVIFEDGLLQKNNQSNFIQLQCRTLDQLKCHLDNIIHIGYDLGLCGLLLGITSLKCYLESKNASIKITDKEAKDLYEKIIKSLDFLINNKFNNLPENRQILYSDKVIKLEEIIKHNNLGQCIVFVERVHTAAFLCQVLGKIFGDCIKIKYLAGSKAYIDGISVSKKYQREVVEEFRHKHINVLISTAIVEEGLDIPGCNLVIRFNKPKNFSSYMQSKGRARARKEKALFVLFRDESNPEEYSLNKEEYQNYEFMEKMLKQNFQVDYDSDSSSNDNCNALRPYRTENGVKIHGIRSIQIINQYCAVLGNSGILSPRFCFYTNKNNKFKCILSMPANCPIREDIICENSNKRLAKQECCLKMVEMLHKKGELDQSCLPIRPDQCSITDHDDDDNETEKVPFEIIEKQSSHFFHDYDCSLSTCWHLYRINISNNENFGFIVPNELIKLPLFNLYGRNGVLTIKVTYLKPIDLEQYKNQLKIFCRYIFEEIFDGMNTGLESILKFDMEHSTFKLFPCLLKKSDDIDYQRMMKICDRKNKFVQDSSELNDNELYYPLHLSKKQLYTNISDVSLLKRVVDKWEHKRPLETTESYVDYFEHKVPNIHIQRDRFMATMKTFRKPRINYLKDSPLKKEKEQNSLIITQNCYYPIEVLCYAPLNQTDFELFFILPSILVRISQLYYIEQLRKLLADNIQSYSLLDVEHIPIVTFDDCLTNILSLIPPIVLPLISLNYDFSLENNSQLQPSSNLIFQSITRRSTNENTDMENLEILGDCFLKLAISMSLYHQYPFDCSGKLTSKKDKQVSNENLYRLAKKKELINYLYVDKVIYEGEEANWIPPGYKINDETSKKYTKQKAKPKAFADMIEALIGAFLISTNYITTIKFMKWLGLDTIPIDKQ
;
A
#
# COMPACT_ATOMS: atom_id res chain seq x y z
N MET A 1 15.62 -11.49 -50.99
CA MET A 1 16.94 -10.94 -51.37
C MET A 1 16.98 -9.50 -50.86
N HIS A 2 18.05 -9.17 -50.11
CA HIS A 2 18.36 -7.89 -49.44
C HIS A 2 17.39 -7.46 -48.31
N ARG A 3 17.71 -7.58 -47.00
CA ARG A 3 18.84 -7.11 -46.14
C ARG A 3 18.76 -5.64 -45.73
N ASP A 4 18.66 -5.51 -44.40
CA ASP A 4 19.43 -4.66 -43.48
C ASP A 4 19.04 -3.19 -43.23
N GLU A 5 19.23 -2.86 -41.94
CA GLU A 5 19.45 -1.54 -41.31
C GLU A 5 18.25 -0.78 -40.73
N ALA A 6 17.96 -1.05 -39.45
CA ALA A 6 17.77 -0.01 -38.41
C ALA A 6 17.69 -0.66 -37.01
N SER A 7 18.83 -0.81 -36.33
CA SER A 7 18.87 -1.06 -34.88
C SER A 7 19.83 -0.05 -34.24
N SER A 8 19.30 1.10 -33.84
CA SER A 8 19.97 2.07 -32.98
C SER A 8 19.26 2.18 -31.62
N SER A 9 20.01 1.83 -30.58
CA SER A 9 20.01 2.41 -29.23
C SER A 9 18.66 2.86 -28.63
N SER A 10 18.02 1.97 -27.86
CA SER A 10 17.14 2.37 -26.77
C SER A 10 17.81 2.04 -25.41
N LEU A 11 18.46 3.08 -24.87
CA LEU A 11 18.78 3.20 -23.45
C LEU A 11 17.48 3.07 -22.66
N THR A 12 17.25 1.93 -22.02
CA THR A 12 16.20 1.78 -21.01
C THR A 12 16.81 2.15 -19.66
N THR A 13 16.81 3.44 -19.38
CA THR A 13 16.79 3.98 -18.02
C THR A 13 15.59 3.39 -17.30
N ILE A 14 15.83 2.49 -16.35
CA ILE A 14 14.82 1.99 -15.43
C ILE A 14 14.49 3.17 -14.51
N SER A 15 13.30 3.72 -14.68
CA SER A 15 12.71 4.73 -13.80
C SER A 15 12.60 4.17 -12.38
N ASN A 16 13.20 4.85 -11.42
CA ASN A 16 12.97 4.64 -9.99
C ASN A 16 11.52 4.97 -9.67
N ALA A 17 10.66 3.95 -9.65
CA ALA A 17 9.38 4.02 -8.97
C ALA A 17 9.67 3.80 -7.48
N THR A 18 9.61 4.89 -6.71
CA THR A 18 9.63 4.88 -5.24
C THR A 18 8.35 4.20 -4.74
N THR A 19 8.42 2.90 -4.49
CA THR A 19 7.48 2.22 -3.60
C THR A 19 8.07 2.23 -2.20
N ASP A 20 7.62 3.18 -1.37
CA ASP A 20 7.98 3.37 0.05
C ASP A 20 7.43 2.28 1.00
N GLU A 21 7.35 1.03 0.54
CA GLU A 21 7.00 -0.10 1.39
C GLU A 21 8.14 -1.13 1.33
N ASN A 22 8.87 -1.26 2.45
CA ASN A 22 9.93 -2.25 2.79
C ASN A 22 11.39 -1.78 2.82
N MET A 23 11.70 -0.57 3.32
CA MET A 23 13.02 -0.38 3.98
C MET A 23 12.92 -0.86 5.44
N SER A 24 12.78 -2.17 5.64
CA SER A 24 13.04 -2.76 6.96
C SER A 24 14.53 -2.70 7.19
N GLU A 25 14.98 -1.83 8.08
CA GLU A 25 16.38 -1.74 8.50
C GLU A 25 16.87 -3.13 8.93
N PHE A 26 17.76 -3.72 8.13
CA PHE A 26 18.21 -5.11 8.30
C PHE A 26 19.09 -5.23 9.54
N SER A 27 18.61 -5.94 10.55
CA SER A 27 19.39 -6.25 11.77
C SER A 27 20.10 -7.60 11.64
N PRO A 28 21.46 -7.64 11.66
CA PRO A 28 22.21 -8.88 11.52
C PRO A 28 22.09 -9.76 12.78
N ARG A 29 22.00 -11.08 12.57
CA ARG A 29 21.89 -12.08 13.66
C ARG A 29 23.21 -12.22 14.41
N SER A 30 23.18 -12.78 15.64
CA SER A 30 24.38 -12.83 16.48
C SER A 30 25.49 -13.70 15.86
N TYR A 31 25.13 -14.88 15.33
CA TYR A 31 26.07 -15.77 14.65
C TYR A 31 26.58 -15.20 13.31
N GLN A 32 25.77 -14.42 12.61
CA GLN A 32 26.19 -13.77 11.36
C GLN A 32 27.25 -12.70 11.65
N THR A 33 27.08 -11.97 12.76
CA THR A 33 28.06 -10.98 13.22
C THR A 33 29.35 -11.67 13.66
N GLU A 34 29.27 -12.76 14.44
CA GLU A 34 30.44 -13.53 14.87
C GLU A 34 31.28 -14.04 13.69
N ILE A 35 30.64 -14.71 12.73
CA ILE A 35 31.31 -15.26 11.54
C ILE A 35 31.90 -14.12 10.68
N MET A 36 31.19 -13.01 10.57
CA MET A 36 31.67 -11.85 9.82
C MET A 36 32.91 -11.23 10.47
N GLU A 37 32.95 -11.07 11.79
CA GLU A 37 34.13 -10.57 12.51
C GLU A 37 35.34 -11.49 12.33
N GLN A 38 35.16 -12.81 12.34
CA GLN A 38 36.24 -13.75 12.03
C GLN A 38 36.69 -13.60 10.57
N ALA A 39 35.75 -13.51 9.62
CA ALA A 39 36.03 -13.27 8.21
C ALA A 39 36.72 -11.92 7.96
N LYS A 40 36.74 -11.00 8.93
CA LYS A 40 37.53 -9.76 8.87
C LYS A 40 39.03 -9.98 9.10
N THR A 41 39.45 -11.13 9.61
CA THR A 41 40.85 -11.36 10.02
C THR A 41 41.48 -12.54 9.31
N GLU A 42 40.69 -13.56 8.95
CA GLU A 42 41.16 -14.79 8.33
C GLU A 42 40.28 -15.21 7.14
N ASN A 43 40.81 -16.14 6.33
CA ASN A 43 40.07 -16.77 5.23
C ASN A 43 39.12 -17.83 5.79
N LEU A 44 37.85 -17.81 5.39
CA LEU A 44 36.82 -18.68 5.96
C LEU A 44 35.97 -19.39 4.91
N ILE A 45 35.60 -20.63 5.21
CA ILE A 45 34.52 -21.37 4.57
C ILE A 45 33.35 -21.41 5.54
N VAL A 46 32.32 -20.63 5.25
CA VAL A 46 31.09 -20.57 6.03
C VAL A 46 30.19 -21.74 5.64
N CYS A 47 30.18 -22.77 6.49
CA CYS A 47 29.34 -23.96 6.31
C CYS A 47 28.07 -23.82 7.15
N LEU A 48 27.05 -23.19 6.56
CA LEU A 48 25.75 -23.00 7.22
C LEU A 48 24.62 -23.60 6.39
N PRO A 49 23.58 -24.16 7.02
CA PRO A 49 22.41 -24.69 6.32
C PRO A 49 21.77 -23.64 5.40
N THR A 50 21.06 -24.08 4.36
CA THR A 50 20.30 -23.18 3.46
C THR A 50 19.35 -22.31 4.27
N GLY A 51 19.09 -21.06 3.86
CA GLY A 51 18.18 -20.16 4.59
C GLY A 51 18.73 -19.49 5.86
N SER A 52 19.92 -19.84 6.33
CA SER A 52 20.65 -19.13 7.40
C SER A 52 21.12 -17.71 7.01
N GLY A 53 20.96 -17.31 5.74
CA GLY A 53 21.38 -16.00 5.27
C GLY A 53 22.89 -15.88 5.03
N LYS A 54 23.52 -16.92 4.47
CA LYS A 54 24.94 -16.91 4.06
C LYS A 54 25.31 -15.67 3.21
N THR A 55 24.46 -15.30 2.26
CA THR A 55 24.66 -14.10 1.43
C THR A 55 24.73 -12.81 2.26
N TYR A 56 24.01 -12.73 3.38
CA TYR A 56 24.07 -11.56 4.27
C TYR A 56 25.41 -11.43 4.97
N ILE A 57 26.07 -12.55 5.31
CA ILE A 57 27.43 -12.53 5.86
C ILE A 57 28.39 -11.91 4.84
N ALA A 58 28.26 -12.29 3.56
CA ALA A 58 29.01 -11.67 2.48
C ALA A 58 28.70 -10.17 2.33
N ILE A 59 27.42 -9.76 2.37
CA ILE A 59 27.03 -8.33 2.32
C ILE A 59 27.69 -7.54 3.46
N MET A 60 27.63 -8.04 4.70
CA MET A 60 28.23 -7.39 5.86
C MET A 60 29.75 -7.27 5.71
N LEU A 61 30.43 -8.33 5.26
CA LEU A 61 31.87 -8.29 5.02
C LEU A 61 32.24 -7.31 3.89
N ILE A 62 31.42 -7.21 2.84
CA ILE A 62 31.63 -6.24 1.76
C ILE A 62 31.45 -4.81 2.29
N LYS A 63 30.45 -4.54 3.12
CA LYS A 63 30.25 -3.22 3.75
C LYS A 63 31.48 -2.82 4.57
N GLU A 64 32.01 -3.73 5.38
CA GLU A 64 33.22 -3.48 6.16
C GLU A 64 34.44 -3.20 5.27
N LEU A 65 34.57 -3.93 4.17
CA LEU A 65 35.69 -3.78 3.22
C LEU A 65 35.48 -2.68 2.18
N SER A 66 34.34 -1.97 2.24
CA SER A 66 33.96 -0.93 1.27
C SER A 66 34.93 0.25 1.16
N PRO A 67 35.67 0.69 2.20
CA PRO A 67 36.63 1.80 2.05
C PRO A 67 37.71 1.51 0.99
N ALA A 68 38.10 0.24 0.82
CA ALA A 68 39.05 -0.17 -0.22
C ALA A 68 38.44 -0.16 -1.63
N LEU A 69 37.10 -0.24 -1.74
CA LEU A 69 36.36 -0.27 -3.00
C LEU A 69 36.05 1.13 -3.54
N GLN A 70 36.05 2.16 -2.68
CA GLN A 70 35.76 3.54 -3.08
C GLN A 70 36.90 4.23 -3.83
N ARG A 71 38.15 3.77 -3.63
CA ARG A 71 39.31 4.31 -4.34
C ARG A 71 39.35 3.82 -5.78
N ASN A 72 39.86 4.67 -6.67
CA ASN A 72 40.15 4.27 -8.04
C ASN A 72 41.26 3.20 -8.05
N PRO A 73 41.22 2.23 -8.97
CA PRO A 73 42.23 1.17 -9.04
C PRO A 73 43.64 1.72 -9.22
N ASN A 74 43.80 2.83 -9.94
CA ASN A 74 45.11 3.45 -10.19
C ASN A 74 45.73 4.04 -8.92
N ASP A 75 44.90 4.43 -7.95
CA ASP A 75 45.32 4.97 -6.64
C ASP A 75 45.38 3.89 -5.55
N GLY A 76 45.51 2.62 -5.95
CA GLY A 76 45.57 1.46 -5.05
C GLY A 76 44.20 0.96 -4.57
N GLY A 77 43.09 1.42 -5.18
CA GLY A 77 41.76 0.88 -4.95
C GLY A 77 41.65 -0.59 -5.36
N LYS A 78 40.81 -1.34 -4.65
CA LYS A 78 40.60 -2.78 -4.86
C LYS A 78 39.18 -3.07 -5.27
N ARG A 79 38.91 -4.31 -5.71
CA ARG A 79 37.59 -4.80 -6.12
C ARG A 79 37.21 -6.09 -5.43
N THR A 80 35.93 -6.24 -5.13
CA THR A 80 35.37 -7.50 -4.63
C THR A 80 34.85 -8.31 -5.81
N ILE A 81 35.19 -9.60 -5.86
CA ILE A 81 34.70 -10.52 -6.88
C ILE A 81 33.87 -11.62 -6.23
N LEU A 82 32.65 -11.83 -6.74
CA LEU A 82 31.77 -12.92 -6.36
C LEU A 82 31.69 -13.93 -7.51
N LEU A 83 32.02 -15.18 -7.21
CA LEU A 83 32.02 -16.29 -8.16
C LEU A 83 30.84 -17.21 -7.89
N VAL A 84 30.12 -17.55 -8.96
CA VAL A 84 28.93 -18.40 -8.91
C VAL A 84 28.94 -19.44 -10.03
N LYS A 85 28.29 -20.58 -9.82
CA LYS A 85 28.22 -21.64 -10.83
C LYS A 85 27.23 -21.38 -11.97
N THR A 86 26.10 -20.74 -11.68
CA THR A 86 25.01 -20.60 -12.64
C THR A 86 24.68 -19.15 -12.92
N ILE A 87 24.14 -18.88 -14.12
CA ILE A 87 23.73 -17.53 -14.53
C ILE A 87 22.59 -17.01 -13.65
N GLU A 88 21.72 -17.90 -13.15
CA GLU A 88 20.58 -17.49 -12.33
C GLU A 88 21.00 -17.05 -10.92
N LEU A 89 21.97 -17.75 -10.32
CA LEU A 89 22.63 -17.31 -9.08
C LEU A 89 23.28 -15.95 -9.27
N ALA A 90 23.97 -15.73 -10.40
CA ALA A 90 24.61 -14.46 -10.69
C ALA A 90 23.60 -13.29 -10.68
N ARG A 91 22.43 -13.48 -11.30
CA ARG A 91 21.35 -12.49 -11.30
C ARG A 91 20.77 -12.27 -9.92
N GLN A 92 20.52 -13.35 -9.17
CA GLN A 92 19.98 -13.28 -7.82
C GLN A 92 20.91 -12.48 -6.89
N HIS A 93 22.22 -12.76 -6.93
CA HIS A 93 23.20 -12.02 -6.15
C HIS A 93 23.33 -10.57 -6.62
N CYS A 94 23.28 -10.31 -7.93
CA CYS A 94 23.31 -8.93 -8.46
C CYS A 94 22.14 -8.10 -7.93
N LYS A 95 20.93 -8.67 -7.91
CA LYS A 95 19.75 -8.02 -7.33
C LYS A 95 19.91 -7.82 -5.82
N THR A 96 20.21 -8.91 -5.10
CA THR A 96 20.31 -8.87 -3.63
C THR A 96 21.38 -7.90 -3.15
N LEU A 97 22.55 -7.87 -3.80
CA LEU A 97 23.62 -6.93 -3.48
C LEU A 97 23.22 -5.49 -3.82
N GLY A 98 22.57 -5.26 -4.96
CA GLY A 98 22.09 -3.93 -5.37
C GLY A 98 21.01 -3.38 -4.43
N ASP A 99 20.16 -4.24 -3.88
CA ASP A 99 19.12 -3.85 -2.92
C ASP A 99 19.71 -3.46 -1.53
N HIS A 100 20.94 -3.87 -1.20
CA HIS A 100 21.52 -3.69 0.15
C HIS A 100 22.83 -2.88 0.21
N LEU A 101 23.44 -2.58 -0.94
CA LEU A 101 24.72 -1.89 -1.08
C LEU A 101 24.62 -0.74 -2.08
N ASP A 102 25.02 0.45 -1.65
CA ASP A 102 25.19 1.61 -2.53
C ASP A 102 26.54 1.56 -3.29
N LEU A 103 26.83 0.43 -3.93
CA LEU A 103 28.07 0.17 -4.66
C LEU A 103 27.77 -0.21 -6.11
N LYS A 104 28.66 0.17 -7.03
CA LYS A 104 28.51 -0.16 -8.46
C LYS A 104 28.77 -1.66 -8.69
N ILE A 105 27.72 -2.40 -9.04
CA ILE A 105 27.75 -3.85 -9.25
C ILE A 105 27.56 -4.19 -10.73
N LYS A 106 28.38 -5.11 -11.25
CA LYS A 106 28.24 -5.63 -12.62
C LYS A 106 28.38 -7.14 -12.68
N MET A 107 27.58 -7.77 -13.55
CA MET A 107 27.53 -9.22 -13.74
C MET A 107 28.06 -9.63 -15.13
N TYR A 108 28.90 -10.68 -15.17
CA TYR A 108 29.50 -11.24 -16.37
C TYR A 108 29.22 -12.74 -16.47
N CYS A 109 28.45 -13.13 -17.49
CA CYS A 109 27.99 -14.50 -17.74
C CYS A 109 28.20 -14.86 -19.21
N GLY A 110 28.38 -16.15 -19.53
CA GLY A 110 28.67 -16.63 -20.88
C GLY A 110 27.62 -16.35 -21.98
N SER A 111 26.47 -15.77 -21.65
CA SER A 111 25.50 -15.26 -22.64
C SER A 111 25.88 -13.90 -23.23
N LEU A 112 26.83 -13.19 -22.61
CA LEU A 112 27.34 -11.92 -23.11
C LEU A 112 28.48 -12.21 -24.09
N LYS A 113 28.39 -11.72 -25.34
CA LYS A 113 29.49 -11.78 -26.31
C LYS A 113 30.59 -10.80 -25.87
N ILE A 114 31.45 -11.24 -24.95
CA ILE A 114 32.51 -10.41 -24.38
C ILE A 114 33.85 -10.90 -24.93
N SER A 115 34.64 -9.98 -25.48
CA SER A 115 36.03 -10.24 -25.83
C SER A 115 36.86 -10.32 -24.54
N LEU A 116 37.37 -11.50 -24.22
CA LEU A 116 38.15 -11.72 -22.98
C LEU A 116 39.60 -11.22 -23.09
N SER A 117 40.11 -11.01 -24.31
CA SER A 117 41.48 -10.55 -24.59
C SER A 117 41.64 -9.03 -24.63
N ASP A 118 40.55 -8.26 -24.51
CA ASP A 118 40.58 -6.80 -24.58
C ASP A 118 40.95 -6.18 -23.22
N THR A 119 42.24 -5.94 -23.04
CA THR A 119 42.82 -5.40 -21.80
C THR A 119 42.30 -4.01 -21.45
N ASN A 120 42.11 -3.15 -22.44
CA ASN A 120 41.66 -1.77 -22.22
C ASN A 120 40.22 -1.76 -21.70
N ARG A 121 39.36 -2.60 -22.27
CA ARG A 121 38.00 -2.78 -21.76
C ARG A 121 38.00 -3.23 -20.31
N TRP A 122 38.79 -4.24 -19.95
CA TRP A 122 38.79 -4.74 -18.57
C TRP A 122 39.30 -3.70 -17.59
N ASN A 123 40.33 -2.93 -17.93
CA ASN A 123 40.77 -1.80 -17.11
C ASN A 123 39.61 -0.82 -16.85
N THR A 124 38.85 -0.43 -17.89
CA THR A 124 37.67 0.43 -17.73
C THR A 124 36.57 -0.22 -16.88
N GLU A 125 36.33 -1.51 -17.04
CA GLU A 125 35.30 -2.25 -16.29
C GLU A 125 35.68 -2.38 -14.80
N PHE A 126 36.97 -2.59 -14.49
CA PHE A 126 37.49 -2.56 -13.12
C PHE A 126 37.53 -1.14 -12.55
N GLU A 127 37.72 -0.09 -13.35
CA GLU A 127 37.63 1.30 -12.89
C GLU A 127 36.19 1.68 -12.54
N THR A 128 35.25 1.37 -13.43
CA THR A 128 33.85 1.80 -13.33
C THR A 128 33.04 1.04 -12.27
N ASN A 129 33.30 -0.26 -12.09
CA ASN A 129 32.52 -1.11 -11.20
C ASN A 129 33.33 -1.51 -9.97
N GLN A 130 32.68 -1.58 -8.81
CA GLN A 130 33.31 -1.87 -7.51
C GLN A 130 33.17 -3.35 -7.11
N ILE A 131 32.04 -3.95 -7.48
CA ILE A 131 31.73 -5.36 -7.25
C ILE A 131 31.46 -6.03 -8.60
N LEU A 132 32.15 -7.14 -8.86
CA LEU A 132 32.05 -7.87 -10.10
C LEU A 132 31.58 -9.30 -9.81
N ILE A 133 30.51 -9.74 -10.47
CA ILE A 133 29.94 -11.07 -10.31
C ILE A 133 30.21 -11.87 -11.58
N PHE A 134 30.85 -13.05 -11.45
CA PHE A 134 31.19 -13.89 -12.59
C PHE A 134 30.63 -15.30 -12.46
N THR A 135 30.22 -15.88 -13.58
CA THR A 135 30.20 -17.34 -13.69
C THR A 135 31.64 -17.87 -13.67
N VAL A 136 31.93 -18.89 -12.86
CA VAL A 136 33.30 -19.38 -12.58
C VAL A 136 34.15 -19.57 -13.84
N GLN A 137 33.58 -20.18 -14.89
CA GLN A 137 34.32 -20.45 -16.13
C GLN A 137 34.78 -19.17 -16.84
N ILE A 138 33.96 -18.12 -16.85
CA ILE A 138 34.33 -16.83 -17.46
C ILE A 138 35.48 -16.19 -16.70
N PHE A 139 35.44 -16.28 -15.37
CA PHE A 139 36.50 -15.74 -14.53
C PHE A 139 37.81 -16.51 -14.70
N LEU A 140 37.77 -17.85 -14.74
CA LEU A 140 38.96 -18.66 -15.02
C LEU A 140 39.59 -18.28 -16.37
N ASN A 141 38.77 -18.17 -17.42
CA ASN A 141 39.25 -17.74 -18.74
C ASN A 141 39.84 -16.31 -18.71
N LEU A 142 39.31 -15.42 -17.87
CA LEU A 142 39.85 -14.07 -17.69
C LEU A 142 41.22 -14.09 -17.00
N LEU A 143 41.39 -14.94 -15.99
CA LEU A 143 42.66 -15.11 -15.28
C LEU A 143 43.74 -15.68 -16.18
N ASP A 144 43.41 -16.59 -17.10
CA ASP A 144 44.35 -17.14 -18.08
C ASP A 144 44.92 -16.07 -19.03
N HIS A 145 44.29 -14.89 -19.12
CA HIS A 145 44.77 -13.70 -19.83
C HIS A 145 45.50 -12.67 -18.93
N ASN A 146 45.87 -13.04 -17.70
CA ASN A 146 46.60 -12.21 -16.72
C ASN A 146 45.92 -10.88 -16.30
N HIS A 147 44.59 -10.79 -16.41
CA HIS A 147 43.82 -9.62 -15.96
C HIS A 147 43.49 -9.67 -14.45
N PHE A 148 44.50 -9.88 -13.61
CA PHE A 148 44.31 -10.06 -12.16
C PHE A 148 45.30 -9.25 -11.33
N TYR A 149 44.91 -8.01 -11.05
CA TYR A 149 45.63 -7.15 -10.12
C TYR A 149 44.60 -6.25 -9.42
N LYS A 150 44.61 -6.22 -8.08
CA LYS A 150 43.79 -5.34 -7.21
C LYS A 150 42.43 -5.90 -6.75
N VAL A 151 42.41 -7.15 -6.28
CA VAL A 151 41.24 -7.73 -5.58
C VAL A 151 41.44 -7.70 -4.07
N ASN A 152 40.42 -7.31 -3.29
CA ASN A 152 40.47 -7.37 -1.81
C ASN A 152 39.81 -8.64 -1.25
N LEU A 153 38.75 -9.12 -1.91
CA LEU A 153 37.91 -10.22 -1.46
C LEU A 153 37.44 -11.06 -2.66
N LEU A 154 37.67 -12.36 -2.59
CA LEU A 154 37.08 -13.38 -3.46
C LEU A 154 36.02 -14.17 -2.68
N ILE A 155 34.78 -14.13 -3.15
CA ILE A 155 33.67 -14.85 -2.55
C ILE A 155 33.29 -16.01 -3.47
N PHE A 156 33.26 -17.22 -2.94
CA PHE A 156 32.93 -18.45 -3.66
C PHE A 156 31.58 -18.98 -3.17
N ASP A 157 30.54 -18.84 -3.99
CA ASP A 157 29.22 -19.42 -3.68
C ASP A 157 29.17 -20.90 -4.08
N GLU A 158 28.59 -21.72 -3.21
CA GLU A 158 28.63 -23.19 -3.28
C GLU A 158 30.06 -23.74 -3.45
N CYS A 159 30.96 -23.31 -2.56
CA CYS A 159 32.38 -23.62 -2.64
C CYS A 159 32.72 -25.12 -2.52
N HIS A 160 31.80 -25.95 -2.02
CA HIS A 160 31.92 -27.42 -1.85
C HIS A 160 32.17 -28.19 -3.16
N HIS A 161 32.01 -27.54 -4.30
CA HIS A 161 32.27 -28.15 -5.58
C HIS A 161 33.74 -28.16 -6.02
N ALA A 162 34.63 -27.46 -5.31
CA ALA A 162 36.04 -27.36 -5.68
C ALA A 162 36.79 -28.67 -5.43
N ILE A 163 36.60 -29.65 -6.30
CA ILE A 163 37.20 -30.99 -6.23
C ILE A 163 37.85 -31.30 -7.57
N GLY A 164 39.03 -31.93 -7.56
CA GLY A 164 39.74 -32.34 -8.77
C GLY A 164 40.08 -31.15 -9.68
N ASP A 165 39.55 -31.19 -10.90
CA ASP A 165 39.73 -30.20 -11.96
C ASP A 165 38.53 -29.23 -12.11
N ASP A 166 37.66 -29.12 -11.09
CA ASP A 166 36.58 -28.12 -11.10
C ASP A 166 37.16 -26.70 -11.24
N PRO A 167 36.51 -25.79 -12.01
CA PRO A 167 37.00 -24.44 -12.22
C PRO A 167 37.33 -23.67 -10.94
N TYR A 168 36.61 -23.88 -9.83
CA TYR A 168 36.95 -23.28 -8.55
C TYR A 168 38.32 -23.73 -8.03
N ALA A 169 38.59 -25.04 -8.08
CA ALA A 169 39.87 -25.60 -7.67
C ALA A 169 41.01 -25.12 -8.58
N LEU A 170 40.76 -24.98 -9.88
CA LEU A 170 41.75 -24.47 -10.84
C LEU A 170 42.13 -23.01 -10.57
N ILE A 171 41.16 -22.14 -10.25
CA ILE A 171 41.41 -20.76 -9.85
C ILE A 171 42.34 -20.72 -8.64
N MET A 172 42.06 -21.52 -7.61
CA MET A 172 42.89 -21.54 -6.40
C MET A 172 44.29 -22.12 -6.65
N LYS A 173 44.37 -23.24 -7.37
CA LYS A 173 45.65 -23.96 -7.63
C LYS A 173 46.57 -23.21 -8.59
N LYS A 174 46.04 -22.68 -9.70
CA LYS A 174 46.85 -22.09 -10.79
C LYS A 174 47.07 -20.59 -10.61
N HIS A 175 46.13 -19.87 -10.02
CA HIS A 175 46.18 -18.41 -9.99
C HIS A 175 46.40 -17.87 -8.57
N TYR A 176 45.57 -18.25 -7.59
CA TYR A 176 45.68 -17.72 -6.22
C TYR A 176 47.02 -18.06 -5.54
N LYS A 177 47.48 -19.31 -5.61
CA LYS A 177 48.75 -19.75 -4.98
C LYS A 177 50.00 -19.09 -5.57
N LEU A 178 49.92 -18.57 -6.80
CA LEU A 178 51.02 -17.89 -7.48
C LEU A 178 50.97 -16.36 -7.30
N CYS A 179 49.93 -15.81 -6.65
CA CYS A 179 49.79 -14.37 -6.43
C CYS A 179 50.71 -13.88 -5.30
N LEU A 180 51.41 -12.76 -5.52
CA LEU A 180 52.21 -12.07 -4.50
C LEU A 180 51.36 -11.40 -3.41
N HIS A 181 50.14 -10.99 -3.76
CA HIS A 181 49.18 -10.39 -2.83
C HIS A 181 47.90 -11.21 -2.83
N HIS A 182 47.67 -11.95 -1.74
CA HIS A 182 46.49 -12.79 -1.62
C HIS A 182 45.25 -11.96 -1.28
N PRO A 183 44.17 -12.02 -2.08
CA PRO A 183 42.88 -11.49 -1.67
C PRO A 183 42.32 -12.34 -0.52
N ARG A 184 41.45 -11.76 0.31
CA ARG A 184 40.71 -12.57 1.29
C ARG A 184 39.77 -13.55 0.60
N ILE A 185 39.62 -14.73 1.18
CA ILE A 185 38.75 -15.78 0.68
C ILE A 185 37.55 -15.94 1.61
N LEU A 186 36.35 -15.91 1.03
CA LEU A 186 35.11 -16.28 1.70
C LEU A 186 34.39 -17.37 0.89
N GLY A 187 34.45 -18.61 1.34
CA GLY A 187 33.63 -19.69 0.83
C GLY A 187 32.26 -19.70 1.50
N LEU A 188 31.18 -19.83 0.73
CA LEU A 188 29.82 -19.99 1.23
C LEU A 188 29.28 -21.34 0.79
N THR A 189 28.84 -22.17 1.73
CA THR A 189 28.20 -23.43 1.37
C THR A 189 27.28 -24.01 2.45
N ALA A 190 26.42 -24.95 2.07
CA ALA A 190 25.56 -25.71 2.97
C ALA A 190 26.10 -27.11 3.30
N SER A 191 27.10 -27.60 2.57
CA SER A 191 27.65 -28.97 2.71
C SER A 191 29.15 -28.98 2.44
N ILE A 192 29.85 -30.03 2.86
CA ILE A 192 31.32 -30.16 2.70
C ILE A 192 31.72 -30.87 1.40
N SER A 193 30.80 -31.54 0.70
CA SER A 193 31.13 -32.17 -0.58
C SER A 193 29.94 -32.41 -1.47
N GLY A 194 30.18 -32.28 -2.78
CA GLY A 194 29.24 -32.62 -3.84
C GLY A 194 29.34 -34.08 -4.32
N GLN A 195 30.23 -34.90 -3.76
CA GLN A 195 30.37 -36.31 -4.12
C GLN A 195 29.76 -37.23 -3.05
N LYS A 196 29.60 -38.52 -3.37
CA LYS A 196 29.18 -39.52 -2.37
C LYS A 196 30.34 -39.72 -1.40
N ILE A 197 30.09 -39.48 -0.12
CA ILE A 197 31.08 -39.56 0.95
C ILE A 197 30.53 -40.44 2.07
N GLU A 198 31.40 -41.32 2.58
CA GLU A 198 31.13 -42.08 3.78
C GLU A 198 31.46 -41.26 5.04
N PRO A 199 30.76 -41.46 6.17
CA PRO A 199 30.95 -40.67 7.38
C PRO A 199 32.40 -40.55 7.87
N LYS A 200 33.19 -41.62 7.72
CA LYS A 200 34.60 -41.68 8.09
C LYS A 200 35.49 -40.71 7.29
N ASP A 201 35.11 -40.42 6.06
CA ASP A 201 35.89 -39.61 5.12
C ASP A 201 35.48 -38.13 5.14
N LEU A 202 34.39 -37.79 5.84
CA LEU A 202 33.89 -36.41 5.94
C LEU A 202 34.95 -35.43 6.48
N ARG A 203 35.74 -35.86 7.49
CA ARG A 203 36.85 -35.06 8.02
C ARG A 203 37.98 -34.87 7.02
N ASN A 204 38.26 -35.86 6.19
CA ASN A 204 39.28 -35.76 5.16
C ASN A 204 38.83 -34.82 4.04
N ALA A 205 37.55 -34.90 3.63
CA ALA A 205 36.97 -33.99 2.66
C ALA A 205 36.91 -32.53 3.15
N ALA A 206 36.62 -32.32 4.44
CA ALA A 206 36.69 -31.01 5.08
C ALA A 206 38.11 -30.43 4.96
N ARG A 207 39.13 -31.19 5.36
CA ARG A 207 40.55 -30.78 5.25
C ARG A 207 40.98 -30.55 3.81
N GLU A 208 40.49 -31.35 2.86
CA GLU A 208 40.79 -31.16 1.45
C GLU A 208 40.27 -29.80 0.96
N LEU A 209 39.03 -29.42 1.33
CA LEU A 209 38.50 -28.10 1.01
C LEU A 209 39.28 -26.97 1.69
N GLU A 210 39.63 -27.12 2.97
CA GLU A 210 40.44 -26.12 3.68
C GLU A 210 41.79 -25.91 2.99
N ASN A 211 42.44 -26.99 2.54
CA ASN A 211 43.72 -26.94 1.81
C ASN A 211 43.61 -26.36 0.39
N ILE A 212 42.46 -26.55 -0.27
CA ILE A 212 42.22 -25.99 -1.60
C ILE A 212 42.00 -24.48 -1.51
N TYR A 213 41.20 -24.03 -0.55
CA TYR A 213 40.85 -22.61 -0.40
C TYR A 213 41.81 -21.81 0.49
N ASP A 214 42.73 -22.47 1.19
CA ASP A 214 43.58 -21.84 2.19
C ASP A 214 42.73 -21.06 3.22
N ALA A 215 41.72 -21.76 3.76
CA ALA A 215 40.66 -21.19 4.57
C ALA A 215 40.16 -22.20 5.62
N ARG A 216 39.75 -21.71 6.81
CA ARG A 216 39.17 -22.56 7.87
C ARG A 216 37.66 -22.72 7.69
N ILE A 217 37.12 -23.91 7.93
CA ILE A 217 35.67 -24.11 7.98
C ILE A 217 35.08 -23.59 9.30
N GLU A 218 34.04 -22.77 9.22
CA GLU A 218 33.32 -22.21 10.36
C GLU A 218 31.83 -22.51 10.28
N THR A 219 31.26 -23.00 11.39
CA THR A 219 29.85 -23.40 11.50
C THR A 219 29.04 -22.54 12.49
N GLY A 220 29.69 -21.59 13.19
CA GLY A 220 29.07 -20.63 14.13
C GLY A 220 28.89 -21.18 15.55
N SER A 221 29.02 -20.31 16.57
CA SER A 221 29.02 -20.77 17.98
C SER A 221 27.64 -20.92 18.61
N ASN A 222 26.66 -20.06 18.25
CA ASN A 222 25.34 -20.03 18.86
C ASN A 222 24.36 -21.00 18.18
N ARG A 223 24.51 -22.28 18.53
CA ARG A 223 23.75 -23.40 17.94
C ARG A 223 22.24 -23.22 18.01
N ILE A 224 21.71 -22.72 19.13
CA ILE A 224 20.26 -22.57 19.34
C ILE A 224 19.69 -21.54 18.37
N GLU A 225 20.32 -20.37 18.25
CA GLU A 225 19.86 -19.30 17.34
C GLU A 225 20.05 -19.68 15.87
N ILE A 226 21.13 -20.40 15.52
CA ILE A 226 21.31 -20.95 14.18
C ILE A 226 20.20 -21.96 13.90
N THR A 227 19.88 -22.85 14.83
CA THR A 227 18.85 -23.89 14.67
C THR A 227 17.45 -23.27 14.58
N GLU A 228 17.10 -22.30 15.43
CA GLU A 228 15.82 -21.57 15.41
C GLU A 228 15.62 -20.72 14.16
N ASN A 229 16.69 -20.18 13.56
CA ASN A 229 16.63 -19.28 12.40
C ASN A 229 17.10 -19.89 11.08
N SER A 230 17.61 -21.12 11.10
CA SER A 230 17.96 -21.90 9.90
C SER A 230 16.82 -22.84 9.53
N THR A 231 16.93 -23.45 8.35
CA THR A 231 16.07 -24.55 7.90
C THR A 231 16.16 -25.80 8.78
N SER A 232 16.89 -25.74 9.89
CA SER A 232 17.03 -26.81 10.86
C SER A 232 16.36 -26.50 12.19
N VAL A 233 15.35 -25.60 12.24
CA VAL A 233 14.26 -25.79 13.22
C VAL A 233 13.86 -27.22 12.96
N ASP A 234 14.08 -28.11 13.93
CA ASP A 234 13.91 -29.54 13.77
C ASP A 234 12.78 -29.77 12.79
N VAL A 235 13.07 -30.39 11.64
CA VAL A 235 12.01 -31.09 10.93
C VAL A 235 11.57 -32.11 11.97
N LYS A 236 10.64 -31.74 12.86
CA LYS A 236 10.18 -32.57 13.99
C LYS A 236 9.61 -33.89 13.46
N HIS A 237 9.41 -33.98 12.14
CA HIS A 237 8.83 -35.08 11.42
C HIS A 237 9.60 -35.34 10.11
N GLN A 238 10.87 -35.75 10.13
CA GLN A 238 11.37 -36.50 8.97
C GLN A 238 10.57 -37.80 8.91
N ARG A 239 9.75 -37.97 7.88
CA ARG A 239 8.91 -39.16 7.73
C ARG A 239 9.47 -40.05 6.64
N CYS A 240 9.82 -41.28 7.00
CA CYS A 240 10.11 -42.30 6.02
C CYS A 240 8.81 -43.01 5.66
N VAL A 241 8.54 -43.13 4.36
CA VAL A 241 7.34 -43.77 3.84
C VAL A 241 7.83 -44.97 3.03
N ASN A 242 7.55 -46.13 3.57
CA ASN A 242 7.91 -47.37 2.91
C ASN A 242 6.84 -47.70 1.88
N TYR A 243 7.23 -48.25 0.74
CA TYR A 243 6.32 -48.69 -0.32
C TYR A 243 6.72 -50.05 -0.85
N GLU A 244 5.72 -50.78 -1.33
CA GLU A 244 5.90 -52.08 -1.97
C GLU A 244 5.60 -51.98 -3.47
N GLN A 245 6.45 -52.59 -4.28
CA GLN A 245 6.20 -52.77 -5.69
C GLN A 245 5.16 -53.88 -5.88
N ASN A 246 3.88 -53.53 -5.76
CA ASN A 246 2.79 -54.43 -6.12
C ASN A 246 2.78 -54.66 -7.63
N ILE A 247 3.32 -55.80 -8.06
CA ILE A 247 3.35 -56.22 -9.47
C ILE A 247 2.10 -57.06 -9.74
N CYS A 248 1.05 -56.43 -10.26
CA CYS A 248 -0.09 -57.18 -10.77
C CYS A 248 0.32 -58.04 -12.00
N LYS A 249 -0.35 -59.17 -12.23
CA LYS A 249 -0.04 -60.09 -13.35
C LYS A 249 0.07 -59.36 -14.70
N LYS A 250 -0.85 -58.42 -14.96
CA LYS A 250 -0.89 -57.60 -16.18
C LYS A 250 0.34 -56.68 -16.32
N LYS A 251 0.81 -56.06 -15.22
CA LYS A 251 2.05 -55.26 -15.20
C LYS A 251 3.27 -56.13 -15.50
N LYS A 252 3.35 -57.33 -14.93
CA LYS A 252 4.44 -58.29 -15.17
C LYS A 252 4.50 -58.71 -16.64
N GLU A 253 3.36 -59.03 -17.23
CA GLU A 253 3.28 -59.37 -18.66
C GLU A 253 3.76 -58.22 -19.56
N ILE A 254 3.31 -56.99 -19.30
CA ILE A 254 3.71 -55.83 -20.09
C ILE A 254 5.21 -55.53 -19.91
N MET A 255 5.72 -55.58 -18.68
CA MET A 255 7.14 -55.37 -18.40
C MET A 255 8.02 -56.46 -19.02
N ASN A 256 7.59 -57.71 -19.03
CA ASN A 256 8.31 -58.80 -19.72
C ASN A 256 8.40 -58.56 -21.22
N ILE A 257 7.32 -58.11 -21.86
CA ILE A 257 7.33 -57.77 -23.29
C ILE A 257 8.26 -56.58 -23.55
N PHE A 258 8.27 -55.56 -22.68
CA PHE A 258 9.23 -54.46 -22.78
C PHE A 258 10.69 -54.90 -22.65
N GLN A 259 10.98 -55.83 -21.75
CA GLN A 259 12.30 -56.43 -21.61
C GLN A 259 12.67 -57.25 -22.86
N GLU A 260 11.74 -58.00 -23.42
CA GLU A 260 11.92 -58.75 -24.67
C GLU A 260 12.21 -57.81 -25.85
N ILE A 261 11.45 -56.71 -25.98
CA ILE A 261 11.69 -55.68 -26.99
C ILE A 261 13.06 -55.03 -26.81
N LYS A 262 13.47 -54.76 -25.56
CA LYS A 262 14.82 -54.22 -25.27
C LYS A 262 15.92 -55.19 -25.70
N LEU A 263 15.75 -56.49 -25.48
CA LEU A 263 16.69 -57.53 -25.94
C LEU A 263 16.75 -57.59 -27.47
N LEU A 264 15.60 -57.53 -28.16
CA LEU A 264 15.54 -57.48 -29.62
C LEU A 264 16.20 -56.22 -30.20
N LEU A 265 16.10 -55.08 -29.50
CA LEU A 265 16.78 -53.84 -29.88
C LEU A 265 18.28 -53.90 -29.64
N ASP A 266 18.74 -54.54 -28.57
CA ASP A 266 20.15 -54.79 -28.34
C ASP A 266 20.72 -55.73 -29.41
N GLU A 267 19.95 -56.73 -29.83
CA GLU A 267 20.29 -57.62 -30.94
C GLU A 267 20.35 -56.86 -32.27
N LEU A 268 19.36 -56.01 -32.57
CA LEU A 268 19.33 -55.16 -33.76
C LEU A 268 20.50 -54.16 -33.79
N THR A 269 20.80 -53.52 -32.65
CA THR A 269 21.89 -52.55 -32.51
C THR A 269 23.24 -53.25 -32.70
N LYS A 270 23.44 -54.45 -32.13
CA LYS A 270 24.62 -55.29 -32.35
C LYS A 270 24.73 -55.72 -33.81
N TYR A 271 23.62 -56.11 -34.43
CA TYR A 271 23.58 -56.57 -35.82
C TYR A 271 23.95 -55.46 -36.81
N LEU A 272 23.38 -54.26 -36.64
CA LEU A 272 23.68 -53.08 -37.45
C LEU A 272 25.13 -52.61 -37.28
N ASN A 273 25.64 -52.62 -36.05
CA ASN A 273 27.05 -52.32 -35.77
C ASN A 273 28.01 -53.35 -36.41
N LYS A 274 27.58 -54.62 -36.54
CA LYS A 274 28.40 -55.72 -37.07
C LYS A 274 28.46 -55.76 -38.61
N LYS A 275 27.35 -55.46 -39.32
CA LYS A 275 27.29 -55.56 -40.80
C LYS A 275 27.54 -54.26 -41.58
N LYS A 276 27.60 -53.08 -40.94
CA LYS A 276 27.77 -51.77 -41.63
C LYS A 276 26.76 -51.53 -42.77
N CYS A 277 25.50 -51.97 -42.65
CA CYS A 277 24.50 -51.81 -43.71
C CYS A 277 24.02 -50.35 -43.87
N SER A 278 23.84 -49.90 -45.11
CA SER A 278 23.35 -48.57 -45.46
C SER A 278 21.83 -48.56 -45.66
N VAL A 279 21.13 -47.73 -44.89
CA VAL A 279 19.68 -47.48 -44.99
C VAL A 279 19.47 -46.07 -45.51
N ILE A 280 18.67 -45.90 -46.57
CA ILE A 280 18.46 -44.62 -47.27
C ILE A 280 17.24 -43.91 -46.66
N PHE A 281 17.42 -42.64 -46.30
CA PHE A 281 16.34 -41.70 -45.95
C PHE A 281 15.99 -40.89 -47.20
N GLU A 282 14.69 -40.74 -47.50
CA GLU A 282 14.24 -39.69 -48.42
C GLU A 282 14.07 -38.41 -47.63
N ASP A 283 15.14 -37.60 -47.57
CA ASP A 283 15.01 -36.16 -47.48
C ASP A 283 15.84 -35.56 -48.61
N GLY A 284 15.19 -34.73 -49.41
CA GLY A 284 15.86 -33.91 -50.41
C GLY A 284 16.93 -33.07 -49.71
N LEU A 285 18.16 -33.17 -50.24
CA LEU A 285 19.41 -32.57 -49.75
C LEU A 285 20.11 -33.40 -48.67
N LEU A 286 21.01 -34.29 -49.09
CA LEU A 286 22.41 -34.27 -48.64
C LEU A 286 23.30 -35.06 -49.62
N GLN A 287 24.42 -34.44 -49.95
CA GLN A 287 25.39 -34.86 -50.96
C GLN A 287 26.07 -36.19 -50.63
N LYS A 288 26.48 -36.88 -51.70
CA LYS A 288 27.49 -37.94 -51.71
C LYS A 288 28.72 -37.50 -50.90
N ASN A 289 28.88 -38.01 -49.68
CA ASN A 289 30.15 -38.32 -48.99
C ASN A 289 29.87 -38.45 -47.48
N ASN A 290 30.04 -39.68 -46.95
CA ASN A 290 30.20 -40.08 -45.53
C ASN A 290 29.27 -41.23 -45.11
N GLN A 291 29.48 -42.43 -45.65
CA GLN A 291 28.85 -43.66 -45.15
C GLN A 291 29.05 -43.88 -43.63
N SER A 292 30.08 -43.29 -43.01
CA SER A 292 30.35 -43.34 -41.56
C SER A 292 29.40 -42.50 -40.70
N ASN A 293 28.93 -41.34 -41.18
CA ASN A 293 27.99 -40.48 -40.44
C ASN A 293 26.55 -41.06 -40.45
N PHE A 294 26.19 -41.81 -41.49
CA PHE A 294 24.86 -42.42 -41.61
C PHE A 294 24.65 -43.58 -40.63
N ILE A 295 25.67 -44.41 -40.37
CA ILE A 295 25.62 -45.47 -39.35
C ILE A 295 25.50 -44.87 -37.95
N GLN A 296 26.27 -43.81 -37.65
CA GLN A 296 26.18 -43.10 -36.36
C GLN A 296 24.80 -42.48 -36.11
N LEU A 297 24.11 -41.98 -37.13
CA LEU A 297 22.75 -41.44 -37.02
C LEU A 297 21.70 -42.53 -36.70
N GLN A 298 21.88 -43.73 -37.26
CA GLN A 298 21.00 -44.89 -36.98
C GLN A 298 21.23 -45.45 -35.58
N CYS A 299 22.49 -45.63 -35.16
CA CYS A 299 22.83 -46.04 -33.79
C CYS A 299 22.28 -45.03 -32.78
N ARG A 300 22.41 -43.71 -33.04
CA ARG A 300 21.81 -42.67 -32.19
C ARG A 300 20.29 -42.78 -32.07
N THR A 301 19.59 -43.13 -33.15
CA THR A 301 18.12 -43.27 -33.13
C THR A 301 17.70 -44.51 -32.32
N LEU A 302 18.45 -45.61 -32.43
CA LEU A 302 18.25 -46.82 -31.63
C LEU A 302 18.63 -46.62 -30.17
N ASP A 303 19.71 -45.90 -29.89
CA ASP A 303 20.10 -45.50 -28.54
C ASP A 303 19.05 -44.59 -27.90
N GLN A 304 18.47 -43.66 -28.67
CA GLN A 304 17.34 -42.82 -28.24
C GLN A 304 16.10 -43.67 -27.93
N LEU A 305 15.76 -44.63 -28.79
CA LEU A 305 14.62 -45.51 -28.58
C LEU A 305 14.85 -46.43 -27.36
N LYS A 306 16.05 -46.95 -27.17
CA LYS A 306 16.47 -47.70 -25.98
C LYS A 306 16.34 -46.85 -24.71
N CYS A 307 16.79 -45.60 -24.76
CA CYS A 307 16.63 -44.65 -23.66
C CYS A 307 15.16 -44.37 -23.35
N HIS A 308 14.31 -44.21 -24.37
CA HIS A 308 12.86 -44.08 -24.21
C HIS A 308 12.24 -45.31 -23.56
N LEU A 309 12.60 -46.53 -23.99
CA LEU A 309 12.13 -47.76 -23.36
C LEU A 309 12.57 -47.90 -21.92
N ASP A 310 13.82 -47.58 -21.62
CA ASP A 310 14.32 -47.55 -20.24
C ASP A 310 13.51 -46.56 -19.41
N ASN A 311 13.23 -45.36 -19.93
CA ASN A 311 12.37 -44.40 -19.26
C ASN A 311 10.97 -44.95 -18.99
N ILE A 312 10.34 -45.64 -19.95
CA ILE A 312 9.01 -46.25 -19.79
C ILE A 312 9.03 -47.35 -18.72
N ILE A 313 10.07 -48.18 -18.69
CA ILE A 313 10.23 -49.23 -17.67
C ILE A 313 10.30 -48.58 -16.28
N HIS A 314 11.16 -47.57 -16.10
CA HIS A 314 11.30 -46.84 -14.83
C HIS A 314 10.00 -46.13 -14.42
N ILE A 315 9.30 -45.51 -15.37
CA ILE A 315 7.98 -44.91 -15.15
C ILE A 315 6.95 -45.95 -14.74
N GLY A 316 7.00 -47.16 -15.30
CA GLY A 316 6.12 -48.26 -14.90
C GLY A 316 6.38 -48.75 -13.48
N TYR A 317 7.63 -48.76 -13.03
CA TYR A 317 7.97 -49.01 -11.63
C TYR A 317 7.43 -47.90 -10.72
N ASP A 318 7.71 -46.65 -11.07
CA ASP A 318 7.37 -45.48 -10.25
C ASP A 318 5.86 -45.16 -10.20
N LEU A 319 5.14 -45.23 -11.33
CA LEU A 319 3.75 -44.76 -11.47
C LEU A 319 2.72 -45.89 -11.66
N GLY A 320 3.14 -47.12 -11.95
CA GLY A 320 2.25 -48.27 -12.17
C GLY A 320 1.74 -48.42 -13.60
N LEU A 321 0.58 -49.07 -13.77
CA LEU A 321 -0.01 -49.34 -15.10
C LEU A 321 -0.37 -48.06 -15.85
N CYS A 322 -0.82 -47.02 -15.14
CA CYS A 322 -1.12 -45.72 -15.73
C CYS A 322 0.14 -45.06 -16.33
N GLY A 323 1.28 -45.15 -15.64
CA GLY A 323 2.55 -44.66 -16.16
C GLY A 323 3.03 -45.42 -17.39
N LEU A 324 2.86 -46.74 -17.42
CA LEU A 324 3.16 -47.56 -18.59
C LEU A 324 2.30 -47.13 -19.79
N LEU A 325 1.00 -46.85 -19.58
CA LEU A 325 0.14 -46.35 -20.64
C LEU A 325 0.63 -45.02 -21.21
N LEU A 326 0.89 -44.03 -20.35
CA LEU A 326 1.39 -42.72 -20.78
C LEU A 326 2.74 -42.83 -21.50
N GLY A 327 3.62 -43.69 -21.00
CA GLY A 327 4.91 -44.00 -21.62
C GLY A 327 4.75 -44.66 -23.00
N ILE A 328 3.82 -45.61 -23.15
CA ILE A 328 3.48 -46.25 -24.42
C ILE A 328 2.90 -45.24 -25.40
N THR A 329 2.01 -44.34 -24.95
CA THR A 329 1.45 -43.28 -25.80
C THR A 329 2.54 -42.31 -26.27
N SER A 330 3.44 -41.88 -25.38
CA SER A 330 4.61 -41.07 -25.75
C SER A 330 5.51 -41.79 -26.76
N LEU A 331 5.76 -43.10 -26.57
CA LEU A 331 6.50 -43.91 -27.53
C LEU A 331 5.80 -44.01 -28.88
N LYS A 332 4.48 -44.18 -28.90
CA LYS A 332 3.67 -44.19 -30.12
C LYS A 332 3.82 -42.88 -30.89
N CYS A 333 3.64 -41.74 -30.22
CA CYS A 333 3.83 -40.42 -30.84
C CYS A 333 5.27 -40.23 -31.35
N TYR A 334 6.27 -40.68 -30.59
CA TYR A 334 7.67 -40.66 -31.02
C TYR A 334 7.88 -41.51 -32.28
N LEU A 335 7.35 -42.73 -32.32
CA LEU A 335 7.45 -43.63 -33.47
C LEU A 335 6.70 -43.12 -34.69
N GLU A 336 5.49 -42.59 -34.53
CA GLU A 336 4.72 -41.97 -35.62
C GLU A 336 5.48 -40.79 -36.24
N SER A 337 6.15 -39.97 -35.42
CA SER A 337 6.99 -38.86 -35.91
C SER A 337 8.22 -39.33 -36.70
N LYS A 338 8.71 -40.56 -36.47
CA LYS A 338 9.92 -41.12 -37.09
C LYS A 338 9.63 -42.13 -38.21
N ASN A 339 8.44 -42.73 -38.24
CA ASN A 339 7.99 -43.70 -39.24
C ASN A 339 7.88 -43.11 -40.65
N ALA A 340 7.77 -41.79 -40.79
CA ALA A 340 7.84 -41.11 -42.07
C ALA A 340 9.23 -41.19 -42.74
N SER A 341 10.29 -41.59 -42.00
CA SER A 341 11.68 -41.38 -42.41
C SER A 341 12.50 -42.67 -42.63
N ILE A 342 12.13 -43.82 -42.05
CA ILE A 342 13.01 -45.01 -41.98
C ILE A 342 12.63 -46.08 -43.03
N LYS A 343 13.46 -46.31 -44.06
CA LYS A 343 13.32 -47.41 -45.05
C LYS A 343 14.47 -48.43 -44.95
N ILE A 344 14.42 -49.40 -44.02
CA ILE A 344 15.46 -50.45 -43.87
C ILE A 344 15.58 -51.31 -45.12
N THR A 345 16.78 -51.39 -45.70
CA THR A 345 17.10 -52.09 -46.95
C THR A 345 17.51 -53.56 -46.76
N ASP A 346 18.11 -53.89 -45.62
CA ASP A 346 18.53 -55.27 -45.27
C ASP A 346 17.34 -56.08 -44.73
N LYS A 347 17.11 -57.27 -45.29
CA LYS A 347 15.93 -58.09 -45.00
C LYS A 347 15.90 -58.60 -43.56
N GLU A 348 17.04 -59.00 -42.99
CA GLU A 348 17.11 -59.52 -41.62
C GLU A 348 16.94 -58.39 -40.59
N ALA A 349 17.58 -57.23 -40.83
CA ALA A 349 17.39 -56.06 -39.98
C ALA A 349 15.97 -55.48 -40.09
N LYS A 350 15.36 -55.54 -41.28
CA LYS A 350 13.97 -55.14 -41.52
C LYS A 350 13.00 -56.07 -40.82
N ASP A 351 13.20 -57.38 -40.90
CA ASP A 351 12.35 -58.37 -40.21
C ASP A 351 12.43 -58.19 -38.69
N LEU A 352 13.62 -57.92 -38.13
CA LEU A 352 13.80 -57.68 -36.71
C LEU A 352 13.17 -56.36 -36.25
N TYR A 353 13.30 -55.29 -37.05
CA TYR A 353 12.64 -54.01 -36.80
C TYR A 353 11.11 -54.12 -36.93
N GLU A 354 10.59 -54.80 -37.96
CA GLU A 354 9.17 -55.06 -38.12
C GLU A 354 8.62 -55.92 -36.98
N LYS A 355 9.39 -56.87 -36.46
CA LYS A 355 9.02 -57.65 -35.27
C LYS A 355 8.92 -56.78 -34.03
N ILE A 356 9.84 -55.82 -33.86
CA ILE A 356 9.79 -54.82 -32.78
C ILE A 356 8.55 -53.94 -32.92
N ILE A 357 8.29 -53.38 -34.11
CA ILE A 357 7.10 -52.54 -34.37
C ILE A 357 5.80 -53.33 -34.18
N LYS A 358 5.68 -54.56 -34.71
CA LYS A 358 4.51 -55.43 -34.50
C LYS A 358 4.28 -55.75 -33.03
N SER A 359 5.34 -55.95 -32.26
CA SER A 359 5.25 -56.20 -30.80
C SER A 359 4.78 -54.94 -30.06
N LEU A 360 5.24 -53.76 -30.49
CA LEU A 360 4.80 -52.46 -29.96
C LEU A 360 3.34 -52.17 -30.33
N ASP A 361 2.92 -52.42 -31.57
CA ASP A 361 1.54 -52.26 -32.03
C ASP A 361 0.59 -53.23 -31.32
N PHE A 362 1.03 -54.47 -31.08
CA PHE A 362 0.26 -55.44 -30.30
C PHE A 362 0.06 -54.98 -28.84
N LEU A 363 1.09 -54.42 -28.22
CA LEU A 363 1.00 -53.81 -26.89
C LEU A 363 0.02 -52.64 -26.85
N ILE A 364 0.09 -51.75 -27.85
CA ILE A 364 -0.75 -50.55 -27.95
C ILE A 364 -2.22 -50.92 -28.15
N ASN A 365 -2.53 -51.88 -29.04
CA ASN A 365 -3.90 -52.12 -29.52
C ASN A 365 -4.68 -53.19 -28.73
N ASN A 366 -4.03 -54.25 -28.22
CA ASN A 366 -4.77 -55.43 -27.72
C ASN A 366 -4.82 -55.57 -26.18
N LYS A 367 -3.89 -54.98 -25.42
CA LYS A 367 -3.82 -55.19 -23.95
C LYS A 367 -4.24 -53.98 -23.09
N PHE A 368 -4.41 -52.79 -23.67
CA PHE A 368 -4.65 -51.54 -22.93
C PHE A 368 -6.03 -50.89 -23.10
N ASN A 369 -6.91 -51.39 -23.97
CA ASN A 369 -8.25 -50.82 -24.17
C ASN A 369 -9.19 -51.00 -22.96
N ASN A 370 -8.93 -51.98 -22.09
CA ASN A 370 -9.68 -52.21 -20.85
C ASN A 370 -8.76 -51.97 -19.64
N LEU A 371 -8.66 -50.71 -19.21
CA LEU A 371 -8.01 -50.36 -17.95
C LEU A 371 -8.91 -50.82 -16.79
N PRO A 372 -8.36 -51.48 -15.76
CA PRO A 372 -9.14 -51.79 -14.57
C PRO A 372 -9.53 -50.48 -13.86
N GLU A 373 -10.81 -50.34 -13.52
CA GLU A 373 -11.32 -49.18 -12.74
C GLU A 373 -10.75 -49.14 -11.31
N ASN A 374 -10.25 -50.27 -10.82
CA ASN A 374 -9.69 -50.36 -9.48
C ASN A 374 -8.37 -49.57 -9.36
N ARG A 375 -8.42 -48.49 -8.59
CA ARG A 375 -7.30 -47.57 -8.33
C ARG A 375 -6.05 -48.26 -7.78
N GLN A 376 -6.21 -49.27 -6.92
CA GLN A 376 -5.07 -50.01 -6.33
C GLN A 376 -4.31 -50.86 -7.36
N ILE A 377 -4.93 -51.16 -8.50
CA ILE A 377 -4.32 -51.90 -9.60
C ILE A 377 -3.74 -50.94 -10.65
N LEU A 378 -4.38 -49.79 -10.83
CA LEU A 378 -4.04 -48.80 -11.86
C LEU A 378 -2.77 -48.00 -11.52
N TYR A 379 -2.62 -47.58 -10.26
CA TYR A 379 -1.50 -46.78 -9.78
C TYR A 379 -0.51 -47.63 -8.96
N SER A 380 0.75 -47.22 -8.89
CA SER A 380 1.70 -47.83 -7.96
C SER A 380 1.36 -47.46 -6.51
N ASP A 381 1.72 -48.33 -5.56
CA ASP A 381 1.64 -48.04 -4.11
C ASP A 381 2.35 -46.71 -3.77
N LYS A 382 3.45 -46.43 -4.48
CA LYS A 382 4.22 -45.19 -4.38
C LYS A 382 3.39 -43.94 -4.72
N VAL A 383 2.56 -43.98 -5.77
CA VAL A 383 1.67 -42.87 -6.16
C VAL A 383 0.49 -42.74 -5.20
N ILE A 384 -0.07 -43.86 -4.72
CA ILE A 384 -1.18 -43.86 -3.76
C ILE A 384 -0.73 -43.21 -2.44
N LYS A 385 0.43 -43.62 -1.92
CA LYS A 385 1.02 -43.00 -0.71
C LYS A 385 1.35 -41.52 -0.93
N LEU A 386 1.83 -41.15 -2.11
CA LEU A 386 2.07 -39.74 -2.45
C LEU A 386 0.76 -38.92 -2.42
N GLU A 387 -0.31 -39.46 -2.99
CA GLU A 387 -1.64 -38.84 -2.97
C GLU A 387 -2.15 -38.62 -1.54
N GLU A 388 -2.08 -39.64 -0.69
CA GLU A 388 -2.49 -39.56 0.72
C GLU A 388 -1.73 -38.47 1.47
N ILE A 389 -0.41 -38.41 1.30
CA ILE A 389 0.44 -37.42 1.97
C ILE A 389 0.09 -36.00 1.52
N ILE A 390 -0.17 -35.79 0.22
CA ILE A 390 -0.56 -34.48 -0.30
C ILE A 390 -1.96 -34.10 0.20
N LYS A 391 -2.92 -35.04 0.22
CA LYS A 391 -4.28 -34.82 0.74
C LYS A 391 -4.31 -34.46 2.23
N HIS A 392 -3.50 -35.11 3.04
CA HIS A 392 -3.48 -34.86 4.49
C HIS A 392 -2.80 -33.54 4.87
N ASN A 393 -1.91 -33.01 4.04
CA ASN A 393 -1.14 -31.80 4.31
C ASN A 393 -1.66 -30.56 3.55
N ASN A 394 -2.94 -30.54 3.17
CA ASN A 394 -3.67 -29.69 2.19
C ASN A 394 -3.60 -28.14 2.35
N LEU A 395 -2.56 -27.57 2.94
CA LEU A 395 -2.54 -26.19 3.44
C LEU A 395 -1.29 -25.38 3.02
N GLY A 396 -0.54 -25.79 1.98
CA GLY A 396 0.64 -25.02 1.57
C GLY A 396 1.36 -25.46 0.29
N GLN A 397 2.50 -24.81 0.02
CA GLN A 397 3.37 -25.09 -1.13
C GLN A 397 4.15 -26.40 -0.91
N CYS A 398 4.18 -27.26 -1.94
CA CYS A 398 4.80 -28.58 -1.91
C CYS A 398 5.79 -28.75 -3.08
N ILE A 399 6.94 -29.38 -2.81
CA ILE A 399 7.89 -29.81 -3.85
C ILE A 399 8.03 -31.32 -3.82
N VAL A 400 7.90 -31.96 -4.99
CA VAL A 400 8.14 -33.39 -5.19
C VAL A 400 9.39 -33.56 -6.06
N PHE A 401 10.46 -34.07 -5.47
CA PHE A 401 11.72 -34.34 -6.17
C PHE A 401 11.71 -35.72 -6.80
N VAL A 402 11.89 -35.76 -8.13
CA VAL A 402 11.99 -36.98 -8.93
C VAL A 402 13.33 -37.05 -9.66
N GLU A 403 13.78 -38.26 -10.01
CA GLU A 403 15.08 -38.45 -10.67
C GLU A 403 15.04 -38.09 -12.16
N ARG A 404 13.95 -38.46 -12.85
CA ARG A 404 13.82 -38.39 -14.31
C ARG A 404 12.78 -37.38 -14.75
N VAL A 405 13.02 -36.79 -15.93
CA VAL A 405 12.16 -35.74 -16.49
C VAL A 405 10.83 -36.28 -16.99
N HIS A 406 10.82 -37.46 -17.62
CA HIS A 406 9.57 -38.12 -18.01
C HIS A 406 8.71 -38.48 -16.80
N THR A 407 9.32 -38.94 -15.70
CA THR A 407 8.61 -39.17 -14.43
C THR A 407 7.99 -37.87 -13.92
N ALA A 408 8.70 -36.74 -13.97
CA ALA A 408 8.15 -35.44 -13.56
C ALA A 408 6.91 -35.04 -14.38
N ALA A 409 6.99 -35.15 -15.71
CA ALA A 409 5.94 -34.75 -16.62
C ALA A 409 4.69 -35.65 -16.50
N PHE A 410 4.89 -36.97 -16.48
CA PHE A 410 3.76 -37.90 -16.38
C PHE A 410 3.16 -37.94 -14.98
N LEU A 411 3.96 -37.80 -13.92
CA LEU A 411 3.43 -37.65 -12.56
C LEU A 411 2.56 -36.39 -12.45
N CYS A 412 2.93 -35.29 -13.12
CA CYS A 412 2.11 -34.08 -13.19
C CYS A 412 0.75 -34.36 -13.83
N GLN A 413 0.71 -35.11 -14.93
CA GLN A 413 -0.54 -35.50 -15.59
C GLN A 413 -1.39 -36.43 -14.73
N VAL A 414 -0.76 -37.42 -14.08
CA VAL A 414 -1.44 -38.38 -13.20
C VAL A 414 -2.05 -37.67 -11.99
N LEU A 415 -1.27 -36.87 -11.26
CA LEU A 415 -1.77 -36.13 -10.10
C LEU A 415 -2.80 -35.06 -10.51
N GLY A 416 -2.64 -34.42 -11.67
CA GLY A 416 -3.65 -33.50 -12.20
C GLY A 416 -5.00 -34.17 -12.43
N LYS A 417 -5.03 -35.41 -12.92
CA LYS A 417 -6.27 -36.20 -13.05
C LYS A 417 -6.86 -36.63 -11.70
N ILE A 418 -6.01 -36.93 -10.72
CA ILE A 418 -6.45 -37.38 -9.38
C ILE A 418 -7.05 -36.22 -8.56
N PHE A 419 -6.41 -35.05 -8.61
CA PHE A 419 -6.79 -33.89 -7.81
C PHE A 419 -7.75 -32.92 -8.52
N GLY A 420 -7.84 -32.96 -9.85
CA GLY A 420 -8.64 -32.01 -10.62
C GLY A 420 -8.25 -30.56 -10.33
N ASP A 421 -9.24 -29.70 -10.13
CA ASP A 421 -9.02 -28.27 -9.86
C ASP A 421 -8.61 -27.94 -8.42
N CYS A 422 -8.65 -28.93 -7.51
CA CYS A 422 -8.36 -28.72 -6.09
C CYS A 422 -6.90 -28.34 -5.83
N ILE A 423 -5.97 -28.80 -6.68
CA ILE A 423 -4.54 -28.57 -6.53
C ILE A 423 -3.95 -28.18 -7.88
N LYS A 424 -3.35 -26.99 -7.95
CA LYS A 424 -2.62 -26.54 -9.14
C LYS A 424 -1.21 -27.13 -9.14
N ILE A 425 -0.93 -27.97 -10.13
CA ILE A 425 0.31 -28.76 -10.26
C ILE A 425 1.02 -28.39 -11.56
N LYS A 426 2.33 -28.14 -11.48
CA LYS A 426 3.20 -28.05 -12.67
C LYS A 426 4.50 -28.80 -12.42
N TYR A 427 5.22 -29.12 -13.50
CA TYR A 427 6.54 -29.73 -13.42
C TYR A 427 7.65 -28.77 -13.88
N LEU A 428 8.87 -28.99 -13.39
CA LEU A 428 10.05 -28.20 -13.75
C LEU A 428 11.27 -29.11 -13.94
N ALA A 429 11.92 -28.99 -15.10
CA ALA A 429 13.09 -29.79 -15.48
C ALA A 429 14.18 -28.94 -16.15
N GLY A 430 15.39 -29.49 -16.26
CA GLY A 430 16.57 -28.84 -16.87
C GLY A 430 16.38 -28.43 -18.34
N SER A 431 17.07 -27.38 -18.79
CA SER A 431 16.89 -26.81 -20.14
C SER A 431 17.41 -27.71 -21.27
N LYS A 432 18.22 -28.72 -20.95
CA LYS A 432 18.69 -29.76 -21.86
C LYS A 432 17.80 -31.02 -21.85
N ALA A 433 16.72 -31.01 -21.06
CA ALA A 433 15.81 -32.14 -21.00
C ALA A 433 14.84 -32.08 -22.18
N TYR A 434 14.66 -33.23 -22.83
CA TYR A 434 13.74 -33.42 -23.94
C TYR A 434 12.58 -34.29 -23.49
N ILE A 435 11.36 -33.89 -23.84
CA ILE A 435 10.16 -34.73 -23.76
C ILE A 435 9.57 -34.71 -25.17
N ASP A 436 9.37 -35.88 -25.77
CA ASP A 436 8.82 -36.03 -27.13
C ASP A 436 9.51 -35.15 -28.20
N GLY A 437 10.83 -34.92 -28.05
CA GLY A 437 11.63 -34.09 -28.96
C GLY A 437 11.60 -32.57 -28.67
N ILE A 438 10.85 -32.11 -27.67
CA ILE A 438 10.72 -30.70 -27.29
C ILE A 438 11.57 -30.42 -26.04
N SER A 439 12.49 -29.45 -26.12
CA SER A 439 13.30 -29.01 -24.98
C SER A 439 12.53 -28.05 -24.08
N VAL A 440 12.67 -28.20 -22.75
CA VAL A 440 12.09 -27.24 -21.79
C VAL A 440 12.77 -25.87 -21.93
N SER A 441 12.02 -24.86 -22.36
CA SER A 441 12.57 -23.52 -22.57
C SER A 441 12.92 -22.82 -21.25
N LYS A 442 13.98 -21.99 -21.25
CA LYS A 442 14.33 -21.13 -20.10
C LYS A 442 13.25 -20.07 -19.78
N LYS A 443 12.33 -19.81 -20.71
CA LYS A 443 11.20 -18.91 -20.50
C LYS A 443 10.16 -19.62 -19.61
N TYR A 444 9.79 -20.84 -19.98
CA TYR A 444 8.87 -21.68 -19.19
C TYR A 444 9.37 -21.90 -17.76
N GLN A 445 10.66 -22.18 -17.58
CA GLN A 445 11.23 -22.37 -16.23
C GLN A 445 11.02 -21.15 -15.32
N ARG A 446 11.17 -19.93 -15.86
CA ARG A 446 10.97 -18.69 -15.10
C ARG A 446 9.51 -18.47 -14.75
N GLU A 447 8.62 -18.64 -15.73
CA GLU A 447 7.17 -18.54 -15.54
C GLU A 447 6.68 -19.47 -14.42
N VAL A 448 7.11 -20.74 -14.43
CA VAL A 448 6.73 -21.72 -13.40
C VAL A 448 7.25 -21.32 -12.00
N VAL A 449 8.48 -20.80 -11.90
CA VAL A 449 9.05 -20.36 -10.61
C VAL A 449 8.32 -19.13 -10.08
N GLU A 450 7.96 -18.17 -10.94
CA GLU A 450 7.19 -16.97 -10.56
C GLU A 450 5.77 -17.33 -10.13
N GLU A 451 5.07 -18.16 -10.91
CA GLU A 451 3.74 -18.65 -10.54
C GLU A 451 3.77 -19.42 -9.22
N PHE A 452 4.82 -20.20 -8.96
CA PHE A 452 5.00 -20.89 -7.69
C PHE A 452 5.21 -19.89 -6.55
N ARG A 453 6.05 -18.86 -6.72
CA ARG A 453 6.27 -17.79 -5.72
C ARG A 453 4.98 -17.06 -5.35
N HIS A 454 4.16 -16.72 -6.35
CA HIS A 454 2.87 -16.06 -6.15
C HIS A 454 1.76 -16.99 -5.66
N LYS A 455 2.07 -18.27 -5.38
CA LYS A 455 1.12 -19.30 -4.94
C LYS A 455 -0.01 -19.55 -5.95
N HIS A 456 0.23 -19.29 -7.23
CA HIS A 456 -0.65 -19.74 -8.31
C HIS A 456 -0.48 -21.25 -8.56
N ILE A 457 0.66 -21.82 -8.15
CA ILE A 457 0.92 -23.27 -8.16
C ILE A 457 1.12 -23.73 -6.72
N ASN A 458 0.47 -24.84 -6.35
CA ASN A 458 0.56 -25.41 -5.00
C ASN A 458 1.58 -26.55 -4.95
N VAL A 459 1.69 -27.35 -6.01
CA VAL A 459 2.61 -28.50 -6.07
C VAL A 459 3.55 -28.36 -7.27
N LEU A 460 4.85 -28.36 -6.99
CA LEU A 460 5.91 -28.34 -7.98
C LEU A 460 6.60 -29.71 -8.05
N ILE A 461 6.50 -30.37 -9.19
CA ILE A 461 7.22 -31.64 -9.42
C ILE A 461 8.51 -31.33 -10.16
N SER A 462 9.67 -31.61 -9.57
CA SER A 462 10.93 -31.20 -10.15
C SER A 462 12.04 -32.23 -10.07
N THR A 463 12.98 -32.16 -11.01
CA THR A 463 14.26 -32.83 -10.87
C THR A 463 15.22 -32.04 -9.98
N ALA A 464 16.49 -32.44 -9.88
CA ALA A 464 17.49 -31.78 -9.05
C ALA A 464 17.74 -30.28 -9.37
N ILE A 465 17.13 -29.71 -10.42
CA ILE A 465 17.27 -28.29 -10.78
C ILE A 465 16.78 -27.32 -9.68
N VAL A 466 15.86 -27.78 -8.81
CA VAL A 466 15.31 -26.98 -7.70
C VAL A 466 16.13 -27.13 -6.41
N GLU A 467 17.03 -28.12 -6.34
CA GLU A 467 17.90 -28.31 -5.19
C GLU A 467 18.85 -27.12 -5.05
N GLU A 468 19.52 -26.76 -6.15
CA GLU A 468 20.56 -25.73 -6.23
C GLU A 468 20.19 -24.60 -7.19
N GLY A 469 20.65 -23.38 -6.88
CA GLY A 469 20.75 -22.30 -7.87
C GLY A 469 19.45 -21.58 -8.27
N LEU A 470 18.27 -22.14 -8.00
CA LEU A 470 16.99 -21.45 -8.16
C LEU A 470 16.46 -20.92 -6.82
N ASP A 471 16.03 -19.65 -6.83
CA ASP A 471 15.43 -19.00 -5.69
C ASP A 471 13.95 -19.35 -5.57
N ILE A 472 13.68 -20.35 -4.74
CA ILE A 472 12.35 -20.90 -4.52
C ILE A 472 11.97 -20.70 -3.05
N PRO A 473 10.73 -20.26 -2.76
CA PRO A 473 10.28 -20.01 -1.41
C PRO A 473 10.32 -21.29 -0.57
N GLY A 474 10.36 -21.13 0.74
CA GLY A 474 10.25 -22.26 1.65
C GLY A 474 8.91 -22.96 1.54
N CYS A 475 8.92 -24.28 1.40
CA CYS A 475 7.73 -25.10 1.27
C CYS A 475 7.30 -25.69 2.60
N ASN A 476 6.01 -26.03 2.69
CA ASN A 476 5.43 -26.74 3.82
C ASN A 476 5.72 -28.24 3.75
N LEU A 477 5.81 -28.78 2.54
CA LEU A 477 6.00 -30.20 2.29
C LEU A 477 7.06 -30.37 1.22
N VAL A 478 8.08 -31.17 1.51
CA VAL A 478 9.07 -31.58 0.51
C VAL A 478 9.16 -33.09 0.52
N ILE A 479 8.96 -33.68 -0.66
CA ILE A 479 8.89 -35.13 -0.84
C ILE A 479 10.03 -35.55 -1.76
N ARG A 480 10.89 -36.45 -1.28
CA ARG A 480 11.83 -37.20 -2.09
C ARG A 480 11.15 -38.46 -2.61
N PHE A 481 10.65 -38.38 -3.84
CA PHE A 481 10.02 -39.52 -4.50
C PHE A 481 11.07 -40.56 -4.94
N ASN A 482 12.28 -40.13 -5.29
CA ASN A 482 13.43 -41.00 -5.50
C ASN A 482 14.53 -40.66 -4.48
N LYS A 483 15.46 -41.61 -4.25
CA LYS A 483 16.57 -41.41 -3.31
C LYS A 483 17.49 -40.24 -3.73
N PRO A 484 18.00 -39.45 -2.78
CA PRO A 484 18.97 -38.40 -3.07
C PRO A 484 20.27 -39.01 -3.60
N LYS A 485 20.96 -38.31 -4.50
CA LYS A 485 22.18 -38.82 -5.15
C LYS A 485 23.40 -38.83 -4.23
N ASN A 486 23.49 -37.85 -3.35
CA ASN A 486 24.60 -37.63 -2.44
C ASN A 486 24.13 -36.81 -1.22
N PHE A 487 25.02 -36.60 -0.26
CA PHE A 487 24.73 -35.85 0.96
C PHE A 487 24.35 -34.37 0.69
N SER A 488 24.96 -33.71 -0.29
CA SER A 488 24.63 -32.32 -0.66
C SER A 488 23.18 -32.19 -1.14
N SER A 489 22.78 -33.07 -2.06
CA SER A 489 21.41 -33.18 -2.57
C SER A 489 20.42 -33.43 -1.43
N TYR A 490 20.73 -34.34 -0.49
CA TYR A 490 19.93 -34.55 0.72
C TYR A 490 19.74 -33.25 1.52
N MET A 491 20.84 -32.59 1.89
CA MET A 491 20.83 -31.34 2.68
C MET A 491 20.05 -30.20 2.01
N GLN A 492 20.26 -29.99 0.71
CA GLN A 492 19.62 -28.90 -0.04
C GLN A 492 18.12 -29.13 -0.23
N SER A 493 17.72 -30.36 -0.55
CA SER A 493 16.31 -30.71 -0.66
C SER A 493 15.57 -30.58 0.67
N LYS A 494 16.17 -31.05 1.77
CA LYS A 494 15.65 -30.88 3.13
C LYS A 494 15.53 -29.39 3.48
N GLY A 495 16.52 -28.59 3.10
CA GLY A 495 16.52 -27.13 3.27
C GLY A 495 15.39 -26.38 2.55
N ARG A 496 14.66 -27.01 1.62
CA ARG A 496 13.46 -26.40 1.00
C ARG A 496 12.21 -26.53 1.87
N ALA A 497 12.17 -27.43 2.85
CA ALA A 497 11.06 -27.58 3.79
C ALA A 497 11.17 -26.59 4.96
N ARG A 498 10.76 -25.33 4.76
CA ARG A 498 11.05 -24.22 5.71
C ARG A 498 9.96 -23.14 5.88
N ALA A 499 8.71 -23.43 5.55
CA ALA A 499 7.63 -22.46 5.73
C ALA A 499 7.47 -22.04 7.22
N ARG A 500 7.16 -20.76 7.50
CA ARG A 500 7.11 -20.09 8.83
C ARG A 500 6.14 -20.69 9.89
N LYS A 501 5.53 -21.85 9.63
CA LYS A 501 4.64 -22.55 10.58
C LYS A 501 5.34 -23.81 11.06
N GLU A 502 5.12 -24.22 12.31
CA GLU A 502 5.68 -25.42 12.98
C GLU A 502 5.36 -26.79 12.32
N LYS A 503 5.03 -26.82 11.02
CA LYS A 503 4.49 -27.97 10.26
C LYS A 503 5.26 -28.26 8.97
N ALA A 504 6.52 -27.83 8.84
CA ALA A 504 7.31 -28.21 7.66
C ALA A 504 7.68 -29.71 7.71
N LEU A 505 7.29 -30.46 6.67
CA LEU A 505 7.46 -31.92 6.60
C LEU A 505 8.43 -32.31 5.47
N PHE A 506 9.43 -33.13 5.81
CA PHE A 506 10.33 -33.74 4.82
C PHE A 506 10.07 -35.24 4.75
N VAL A 507 9.72 -35.73 3.56
CA VAL A 507 9.31 -37.12 3.35
C VAL A 507 10.30 -37.85 2.45
N LEU A 508 10.74 -39.04 2.88
CA LEU A 508 11.62 -39.93 2.12
C LEU A 508 10.89 -41.22 1.76
N PHE A 509 10.82 -41.53 0.47
CA PHE A 509 10.28 -42.82 0.01
C PHE A 509 11.35 -43.92 0.05
N ARG A 510 10.97 -45.10 0.57
CA ARG A 510 11.85 -46.28 0.68
C ARG A 510 11.18 -47.50 0.07
N ASP A 511 11.91 -48.19 -0.78
CA ASP A 511 11.45 -49.44 -1.39
C ASP A 511 11.65 -50.60 -0.41
N GLU A 512 10.58 -51.29 -0.01
CA GLU A 512 10.62 -52.48 0.84
C GLU A 512 10.57 -53.80 0.06
N SER A 513 10.49 -53.76 -1.27
CA SER A 513 10.35 -54.98 -2.07
C SER A 513 11.60 -55.85 -2.10
N ASN A 514 12.78 -55.26 -1.88
CA ASN A 514 14.05 -55.98 -1.79
C ASN A 514 14.72 -55.72 -0.42
N PRO A 515 14.83 -56.74 0.47
CA PRO A 515 15.41 -56.58 1.81
C PRO A 515 16.87 -56.08 1.82
N GLU A 516 17.67 -56.48 0.83
CA GLU A 516 19.07 -56.05 0.72
C GLU A 516 19.17 -54.57 0.34
N GLU A 517 18.43 -54.16 -0.68
CA GLU A 517 18.40 -52.77 -1.15
C GLU A 517 17.76 -51.84 -0.11
N TYR A 518 16.73 -52.30 0.60
CA TYR A 518 16.13 -51.58 1.72
C TYR A 518 17.14 -51.33 2.85
N SER A 519 17.92 -52.35 3.23
CA SER A 519 18.91 -52.26 4.29
C SER A 519 20.03 -51.28 3.93
N LEU A 520 20.54 -51.37 2.70
CA LEU A 520 21.55 -50.44 2.16
C LEU A 520 21.04 -48.99 2.13
N ASN A 521 19.82 -48.77 1.62
CA ASN A 521 19.23 -47.43 1.59
C ASN A 521 19.01 -46.87 3.01
N LYS A 522 18.59 -47.72 3.96
CA LYS A 522 18.40 -47.32 5.36
C LYS A 522 19.72 -46.89 5.99
N GLU A 523 20.80 -47.63 5.77
CA GLU A 523 22.14 -47.31 6.24
C GLU A 523 22.65 -45.99 5.62
N GLU A 524 22.47 -45.79 4.31
CA GLU A 524 22.85 -44.53 3.65
C GLU A 524 22.13 -43.31 4.26
N TYR A 525 20.83 -43.41 4.56
CA TYR A 525 20.11 -42.31 5.22
C TYR A 525 20.58 -42.04 6.64
N GLN A 526 20.91 -43.10 7.40
CA GLN A 526 21.50 -42.98 8.73
C GLN A 526 22.88 -42.31 8.67
N ASN A 527 23.68 -42.65 7.65
CA ASN A 527 24.96 -42.01 7.38
C ASN A 527 24.78 -40.51 7.07
N TYR A 528 23.79 -40.12 6.27
CA TYR A 528 23.48 -38.71 6.02
C TYR A 528 23.07 -37.97 7.30
N GLU A 529 22.19 -38.55 8.13
CA GLU A 529 21.81 -37.95 9.42
C GLU A 529 22.99 -37.82 10.39
N PHE A 530 23.86 -38.83 10.42
CA PHE A 530 25.06 -38.82 11.24
C PHE A 530 26.05 -37.75 10.78
N MET A 531 26.27 -37.61 9.47
CA MET A 531 27.11 -36.55 8.91
C MET A 531 26.54 -35.15 9.19
N GLU A 532 25.22 -34.97 9.10
CA GLU A 532 24.55 -33.71 9.50
C GLU A 532 24.80 -33.40 10.98
N LYS A 533 24.71 -34.40 11.86
CA LYS A 533 25.02 -34.23 13.29
C LYS A 533 26.49 -33.88 13.52
N MET A 534 27.41 -34.51 12.81
CA MET A 534 28.85 -34.20 12.90
C MET A 534 29.15 -32.76 12.45
N LEU A 535 28.51 -32.29 11.37
CA LEU A 535 28.61 -30.90 10.92
C LEU A 535 28.12 -29.89 11.96
N LYS A 536 27.06 -30.23 12.69
CA LYS A 536 26.47 -29.38 13.74
C LYS A 536 27.30 -29.35 15.04
N GLN A 537 28.17 -30.32 15.27
CA GLN A 537 28.95 -30.44 16.51
C GLN A 537 30.24 -29.62 16.52
N ASN A 538 30.45 -28.74 15.53
CA ASN A 538 31.68 -28.03 15.21
C ASN A 538 32.82 -28.99 14.84
N PHE A 539 33.45 -28.76 13.69
CA PHE A 539 34.77 -29.32 13.40
C PHE A 539 35.82 -28.62 14.27
N GLN A 540 35.74 -28.74 15.60
CA GLN A 540 36.91 -28.44 16.41
C GLN A 540 37.91 -29.56 16.19
N VAL A 541 38.95 -29.25 15.40
CA VAL A 541 40.23 -29.93 15.54
C VAL A 541 40.69 -29.64 16.95
N ASP A 542 40.83 -30.69 17.76
CA ASP A 542 41.46 -30.62 19.08
C ASP A 542 42.92 -30.14 18.91
N TYR A 543 43.12 -28.82 18.86
CA TYR A 543 44.32 -28.16 19.37
C TYR A 543 43.90 -27.60 20.71
N ASP A 544 43.91 -28.47 21.74
CA ASP A 544 44.11 -28.16 23.15
C ASP A 544 43.65 -29.38 23.95
N SER A 545 44.58 -30.33 24.09
CA SER A 545 44.54 -31.29 25.19
C SER A 545 44.79 -30.51 26.47
N ASP A 546 43.72 -30.11 27.17
CA ASP A 546 43.79 -29.84 28.61
C ASP A 546 42.42 -30.08 29.25
N SER A 547 42.14 -31.36 29.48
CA SER A 547 41.19 -31.78 30.50
C SER A 547 41.83 -31.51 31.87
N SER A 548 41.56 -30.33 32.45
CA SER A 548 41.68 -30.16 33.90
C SER A 548 40.69 -29.14 34.49
N SER A 549 39.91 -29.66 35.44
CA SER A 549 39.50 -29.06 36.71
C SER A 549 38.24 -28.17 36.81
N ASN A 550 37.24 -28.77 37.49
CA ASN A 550 36.46 -28.30 38.64
C ASN A 550 35.74 -26.94 38.64
N ASP A 551 34.45 -27.06 38.93
CA ASP A 551 33.51 -26.05 39.40
C ASP A 551 34.09 -25.06 40.43
N ASN A 552 33.95 -23.76 40.14
CA ASN A 552 33.83 -22.73 41.17
C ASN A 552 32.95 -21.57 40.68
N CYS A 553 31.64 -21.75 40.81
CA CYS A 553 30.60 -20.82 40.36
C CYS A 553 30.45 -19.54 41.23
N ASN A 554 31.31 -19.32 42.22
CA ASN A 554 31.15 -18.31 43.28
C ASN A 554 32.12 -17.12 43.23
N ALA A 555 32.75 -16.83 42.08
CA ALA A 555 33.80 -15.79 42.01
C ALA A 555 33.28 -14.33 41.96
N LEU A 556 32.00 -14.07 41.66
CA LEU A 556 31.47 -12.71 41.49
C LEU A 556 30.73 -12.22 42.74
N ARG A 557 31.06 -11.00 43.20
CA ARG A 557 30.36 -10.36 44.33
C ARG A 557 28.90 -10.05 43.94
N PRO A 558 27.90 -10.51 44.71
CA PRO A 558 26.48 -10.24 44.41
C PRO A 558 26.12 -8.77 44.68
N TYR A 559 25.25 -8.20 43.85
CA TYR A 559 24.68 -6.86 44.06
C TYR A 559 23.67 -6.91 45.21
N ARG A 560 23.68 -5.89 46.07
CA ARG A 560 22.76 -5.77 47.21
C ARG A 560 21.94 -4.49 47.09
N THR A 561 20.61 -4.60 47.17
CA THR A 561 19.73 -3.43 47.29
C THR A 561 19.72 -2.91 48.72
N GLU A 562 19.21 -1.69 48.91
CA GLU A 562 19.08 -1.03 50.21
C GLU A 562 18.21 -1.84 51.21
N ASN A 563 17.25 -2.61 50.70
CA ASN A 563 16.36 -3.49 51.47
C ASN A 563 16.93 -4.92 51.69
N GLY A 564 18.18 -5.19 51.30
CA GLY A 564 18.86 -6.45 51.58
C GLY A 564 18.66 -7.57 50.56
N VAL A 565 18.04 -7.32 49.40
CA VAL A 565 17.92 -8.30 48.30
C VAL A 565 19.29 -8.55 47.69
N LYS A 566 19.73 -9.82 47.64
CA LYS A 566 21.01 -10.23 47.06
C LYS A 566 20.80 -10.81 45.67
N ILE A 567 21.37 -10.17 44.65
CA ILE A 567 21.31 -10.64 43.26
C ILE A 567 22.66 -11.24 42.90
N HIS A 568 22.63 -12.53 42.58
CA HIS A 568 23.78 -13.28 42.09
C HIS A 568 23.88 -13.18 40.56
N GLY A 569 25.09 -13.35 40.00
CA GLY A 569 25.35 -13.22 38.57
C GLY A 569 24.53 -14.16 37.66
N ILE A 570 24.05 -15.30 38.18
CA ILE A 570 23.14 -16.19 37.43
C ILE A 570 21.74 -15.58 37.32
N ARG A 571 21.25 -14.95 38.40
CA ARG A 571 19.92 -14.35 38.48
C ARG A 571 19.84 -13.02 37.71
N SER A 572 20.94 -12.28 37.60
CA SER A 572 20.99 -11.03 36.83
C SER A 572 20.67 -11.23 35.34
N ILE A 573 21.09 -12.34 34.74
CA ILE A 573 20.75 -12.68 33.34
C ILE A 573 19.23 -12.85 33.17
N GLN A 574 18.57 -13.49 34.13
CA GLN A 574 17.13 -13.71 34.09
C GLN A 574 16.35 -12.40 34.23
N ILE A 575 16.78 -11.52 35.15
CA ILE A 575 16.14 -10.21 35.38
C ILE A 575 16.22 -9.33 34.13
N ILE A 576 17.37 -9.28 33.45
CA ILE A 576 17.50 -8.49 32.20
C ILE A 576 16.59 -9.05 31.11
N ASN A 577 16.53 -10.37 30.94
CA ASN A 577 15.64 -10.97 29.94
C ASN A 577 14.16 -10.72 30.27
N GLN A 578 13.78 -10.75 31.55
CA GLN A 578 12.43 -10.40 32.01
C GLN A 578 12.12 -8.92 31.76
N TYR A 579 13.07 -8.03 32.04
CA TYR A 579 12.93 -6.60 31.75
C TYR A 579 12.75 -6.33 30.27
N CYS A 580 13.60 -6.90 29.40
CA CYS A 580 13.48 -6.71 27.97
C CYS A 580 12.16 -7.28 27.40
N ALA A 581 11.62 -8.36 27.99
CA ALA A 581 10.31 -8.90 27.62
C ALA A 581 9.13 -7.95 27.94
N VAL A 582 9.32 -6.99 28.86
CA VAL A 582 8.32 -5.98 29.23
C VAL A 582 8.38 -4.73 28.34
N LEU A 583 9.46 -4.52 27.56
CA LEU A 583 9.74 -3.28 26.82
C LEU A 583 8.87 -2.99 25.55
N GLY A 584 7.76 -3.71 25.33
CA GLY A 584 6.76 -3.38 24.28
C GLY A 584 7.17 -3.62 22.82
N ASN A 585 6.19 -3.68 21.91
CA ASN A 585 6.22 -4.36 20.60
C ASN A 585 7.05 -3.75 19.44
N SER A 586 8.12 -2.99 19.67
CA SER A 586 8.96 -2.46 18.58
C SER A 586 10.31 -3.18 18.46
N GLY A 587 10.35 -4.31 17.75
CA GLY A 587 11.61 -4.95 17.29
C GLY A 587 12.20 -6.05 18.20
N ILE A 588 13.51 -6.31 18.04
CA ILE A 588 14.24 -7.36 18.79
C ILE A 588 14.40 -6.90 20.24
N LEU A 589 13.58 -7.47 21.13
CA LEU A 589 13.51 -7.16 22.56
C LEU A 589 14.46 -8.05 23.39
N SER A 590 15.66 -8.34 22.89
CA SER A 590 16.64 -9.16 23.60
C SER A 590 17.97 -8.43 23.82
N PRO A 591 18.62 -8.60 24.99
CA PRO A 591 19.94 -8.03 25.24
C PRO A 591 20.99 -8.68 24.32
N ARG A 592 21.83 -7.86 23.68
CA ARG A 592 22.89 -8.32 22.78
C ARG A 592 24.19 -8.50 23.57
N PHE A 593 24.84 -9.67 23.40
CA PHE A 593 26.14 -9.97 24.01
C PHE A 593 27.18 -10.20 22.93
N CYS A 594 28.28 -9.45 22.95
CA CYS A 594 29.45 -9.68 22.10
C CYS A 594 30.61 -10.19 22.96
N PHE A 595 31.36 -11.17 22.47
CA PHE A 595 32.50 -11.76 23.19
C PHE A 595 33.78 -11.64 22.37
N TYR A 596 34.87 -11.27 23.01
CA TYR A 596 36.21 -11.21 22.42
C TYR A 596 37.22 -11.93 23.31
N THR A 597 38.26 -12.50 22.73
CA THR A 597 39.38 -13.10 23.48
C THR A 597 40.60 -12.20 23.32
N ASN A 598 41.08 -11.62 24.42
CA ASN A 598 42.29 -10.79 24.39
C ASN A 598 43.56 -11.67 24.32
N LYS A 599 44.69 -11.08 23.90
CA LYS A 599 46.02 -11.74 23.80
C LYS A 599 46.50 -12.44 25.09
N ASN A 600 45.87 -12.13 26.23
CA ASN A 600 46.16 -12.71 27.55
C ASN A 600 45.18 -13.84 27.96
N ASN A 601 44.47 -14.47 27.01
CA ASN A 601 43.47 -15.52 27.25
C ASN A 601 42.32 -15.14 28.21
N LYS A 602 41.98 -13.84 28.31
CA LYS A 602 40.79 -13.36 29.03
C LYS A 602 39.65 -13.07 28.04
N PHE A 603 38.43 -13.43 28.41
CA PHE A 603 37.20 -13.17 27.66
C PHE A 603 36.62 -11.81 28.03
N LYS A 604 36.49 -10.93 27.05
CA LYS A 604 35.80 -9.63 27.14
C LYS A 604 34.35 -9.80 26.69
N CYS A 605 33.39 -9.38 27.50
CA CYS A 605 31.97 -9.35 27.19
C CYS A 605 31.48 -7.90 27.06
N ILE A 606 30.75 -7.61 25.99
CA ILE A 606 30.05 -6.34 25.77
C ILE A 606 28.55 -6.61 25.77
N LEU A 607 27.80 -5.92 26.62
CA LEU A 607 26.35 -6.00 26.74
C LEU A 607 25.71 -4.71 26.23
N SER A 608 24.88 -4.83 25.20
CA SER A 608 24.07 -3.75 24.62
C SER A 608 22.57 -4.03 24.84
N MET A 609 21.81 -3.02 25.25
CA MET A 609 20.37 -3.13 25.51
C MET A 609 19.53 -2.70 24.29
N PRO A 610 18.27 -3.16 24.16
CA PRO A 610 17.35 -2.72 23.10
C PRO A 610 17.11 -1.20 23.13
N ALA A 611 16.72 -0.62 21.98
CA ALA A 611 16.53 0.83 21.82
C ALA A 611 15.48 1.45 22.77
N ASN A 612 14.53 0.64 23.26
CA ASN A 612 13.50 1.06 24.21
C ASN A 612 14.02 1.19 25.65
N CYS A 613 15.24 0.71 25.94
CA CYS A 613 15.88 0.83 27.23
C CYS A 613 16.42 2.26 27.45
N PRO A 614 16.21 2.88 28.63
CA PRO A 614 16.75 4.21 28.94
C PRO A 614 18.26 4.23 29.16
N ILE A 615 18.93 3.07 29.18
CA ILE A 615 20.39 2.94 29.23
C ILE A 615 20.88 2.56 27.83
N ARG A 616 21.55 3.50 27.16
CA ARG A 616 22.09 3.33 25.80
C ARG A 616 23.59 2.97 25.78
N GLU A 617 24.25 3.02 26.92
CA GLU A 617 25.69 2.73 27.03
C GLU A 617 25.96 1.22 27.01
N ASP A 618 26.99 0.82 26.27
CA ASP A 618 27.48 -0.55 26.22
C ASP A 618 28.28 -0.90 27.49
N ILE A 619 27.89 -1.96 28.20
CA ILE A 619 28.62 -2.40 29.39
C ILE A 619 29.70 -3.41 29.00
N ILE A 620 30.93 -3.10 29.37
CA ILE A 620 32.12 -3.91 29.04
C ILE A 620 32.72 -4.50 30.32
N CYS A 621 32.90 -5.83 30.36
CA CYS A 621 33.63 -6.53 31.44
C CYS A 621 34.60 -7.58 30.88
N GLU A 622 35.69 -7.86 31.59
CA GLU A 622 36.71 -8.84 31.19
C GLU A 622 36.93 -9.88 32.29
N ASN A 623 36.93 -11.17 31.95
CA ASN A 623 37.09 -12.25 32.93
C ASN A 623 37.80 -13.48 32.33
N SER A 624 38.33 -14.39 33.17
CA SER A 624 39.02 -15.61 32.72
C SER A 624 38.07 -16.65 32.11
N ASN A 625 36.77 -16.54 32.37
CA ASN A 625 35.74 -17.44 31.84
C ASN A 625 34.65 -16.62 31.12
N LYS A 626 34.28 -17.04 29.91
CA LYS A 626 33.18 -16.47 29.10
C LYS A 626 31.88 -16.34 29.90
N ARG A 627 31.57 -17.31 30.76
CA ARG A 627 30.37 -17.31 31.62
C ARG A 627 30.45 -16.24 32.71
N LEU A 628 31.60 -16.06 33.34
CA LEU A 628 31.80 -15.05 34.39
C LEU A 628 31.75 -13.64 33.80
N ALA A 629 32.38 -13.41 32.64
CA ALA A 629 32.34 -12.11 31.95
C ALA A 629 30.90 -11.69 31.61
N LYS A 630 30.08 -12.64 31.14
CA LYS A 630 28.64 -12.39 30.87
C LYS A 630 27.87 -12.01 32.14
N GLN A 631 28.06 -12.77 33.21
CA GLN A 631 27.37 -12.57 34.48
C GLN A 631 27.71 -11.21 35.11
N GLU A 632 28.96 -10.78 34.99
CA GLU A 632 29.46 -9.49 35.50
C GLU A 632 28.84 -8.30 34.74
N CYS A 633 28.78 -8.36 33.40
CA CYS A 633 28.07 -7.34 32.61
C CYS A 633 26.59 -7.25 33.00
N CYS A 634 25.91 -8.40 33.14
CA CYS A 634 24.51 -8.42 33.54
C CYS A 634 24.29 -7.86 34.94
N LEU A 635 25.19 -8.14 35.89
CA LEU A 635 25.08 -7.63 37.25
C LEU A 635 25.15 -6.10 37.28
N LYS A 636 26.09 -5.50 36.53
CA LYS A 636 26.21 -4.03 36.40
C LYS A 636 24.99 -3.41 35.73
N MET A 637 24.43 -4.06 34.70
CA MET A 637 23.21 -3.55 34.04
C MET A 637 22.01 -3.53 34.99
N VAL A 638 21.83 -4.59 35.79
CA VAL A 638 20.74 -4.64 36.80
C VAL A 638 20.91 -3.54 37.84
N GLU A 639 22.13 -3.27 38.29
CA GLU A 639 22.42 -2.15 39.20
C GLU A 639 22.03 -0.80 38.58
N MET A 640 22.36 -0.56 37.30
CA MET A 640 22.02 0.68 36.62
C MET A 640 20.50 0.83 36.39
N LEU A 641 19.81 -0.24 36.01
CA LEU A 641 18.36 -0.25 35.82
C LEU A 641 17.61 0.01 37.14
N HIS A 642 18.07 -0.61 38.24
CA HIS A 642 17.51 -0.37 39.57
C HIS A 642 17.72 1.07 40.03
N LYS A 643 18.92 1.64 39.85
CA LYS A 643 19.19 3.06 40.17
C LYS A 643 18.36 4.05 39.35
N LYS A 644 17.97 3.69 38.12
CA LYS A 644 17.10 4.50 37.27
C LYS A 644 15.60 4.32 37.56
N GLY A 645 15.22 3.48 38.53
CA GLY A 645 13.82 3.26 38.90
C GLY A 645 13.01 2.43 37.88
N GLU A 646 13.68 1.72 36.96
CA GLU A 646 13.04 0.82 35.99
C GLU A 646 12.74 -0.58 36.56
N LEU A 647 13.42 -0.93 37.65
CA LEU A 647 13.18 -2.12 38.45
C LEU A 647 12.66 -1.69 39.83
N ASP A 648 11.69 -2.43 40.38
CA ASP A 648 11.18 -2.20 41.72
C ASP A 648 12.24 -2.53 42.80
N GLN A 649 11.91 -2.27 44.07
CA GLN A 649 12.80 -2.57 45.21
C GLN A 649 13.10 -4.07 45.39
N SER A 650 12.34 -4.96 44.74
CA SER A 650 12.57 -6.40 44.65
C SER A 650 13.36 -6.82 43.39
N CYS A 651 13.80 -5.84 42.60
CA CYS A 651 14.48 -5.95 41.30
C CYS A 651 13.68 -6.74 40.25
N LEU A 652 12.37 -6.52 40.21
CA LEU A 652 11.46 -6.96 39.15
C LEU A 652 11.13 -5.80 38.20
N PRO A 653 10.87 -6.07 36.91
CA PRO A 653 10.48 -5.04 35.95
C PRO A 653 9.15 -4.38 36.35
N ILE A 654 9.13 -3.05 36.38
CA ILE A 654 7.90 -2.28 36.64
C ILE A 654 7.04 -2.30 35.35
N ARG A 655 5.78 -2.74 35.45
CA ARG A 655 4.83 -2.66 34.32
C ARG A 655 4.31 -1.23 34.18
N PRO A 656 4.12 -0.71 32.94
CA PRO A 656 3.60 0.64 32.72
C PRO A 656 2.22 0.89 33.36
N ASP A 657 1.44 -0.17 33.64
CA ASP A 657 0.13 -0.06 34.30
C ASP A 657 0.20 0.22 35.82
N GLN A 658 1.39 0.21 36.43
CA GLN A 658 1.59 0.40 37.88
C GLN A 658 2.37 1.67 38.26
N CYS A 659 2.78 2.50 37.29
CA CYS A 659 3.29 3.84 37.58
C CYS A 659 2.12 4.74 37.98
N SER A 660 1.79 4.75 39.27
CA SER A 660 1.12 5.88 39.90
C SER A 660 2.08 7.07 39.81
N ILE A 661 1.79 7.96 38.87
CA ILE A 661 2.41 9.28 38.78
C ILE A 661 2.08 9.98 40.10
N THR A 662 3.07 10.10 40.97
CA THR A 662 3.10 11.10 42.01
C THR A 662 3.63 12.35 41.35
N ASP A 663 2.72 13.25 40.97
CA ASP A 663 2.98 14.69 40.80
C ASP A 663 1.62 15.40 40.77
N HIS A 664 1.31 15.98 41.93
CA HIS A 664 0.56 17.21 42.23
C HIS A 664 -0.66 17.63 41.38
N ASP A 665 -1.81 17.63 42.07
CA ASP A 665 -2.88 18.63 42.04
C ASP A 665 -3.23 19.27 40.69
N ASP A 666 -4.21 18.67 40.00
CA ASP A 666 -5.31 19.42 39.40
C ASP A 666 -6.55 18.51 39.39
N ASP A 667 -7.52 18.85 40.25
CA ASP A 667 -8.88 18.33 40.23
C ASP A 667 -9.52 18.62 38.86
N ASP A 668 -9.83 17.58 38.07
CA ASP A 668 -11.10 17.48 37.34
C ASP A 668 -11.20 16.21 36.45
N ASN A 669 -12.10 15.33 36.88
CA ASN A 669 -13.05 14.53 36.09
C ASN A 669 -12.59 13.27 35.32
N GLU A 670 -12.98 12.14 35.93
CA GLU A 670 -13.60 10.97 35.33
C GLU A 670 -13.63 10.92 33.79
N THR A 671 -12.84 10.01 33.21
CA THR A 671 -13.03 9.56 31.83
C THR A 671 -14.31 8.73 31.72
N GLU A 672 -15.47 9.37 31.77
CA GLU A 672 -16.68 8.78 31.20
C GLU A 672 -16.43 8.63 29.69
N LYS A 673 -16.50 7.37 29.22
CA LYS A 673 -16.64 7.10 27.78
C LYS A 673 -17.99 7.68 27.36
N VAL A 674 -17.99 8.92 26.88
CA VAL A 674 -19.19 9.55 26.35
C VAL A 674 -19.68 8.66 25.20
N PRO A 675 -20.90 8.12 25.25
CA PRO A 675 -21.43 7.33 24.15
C PRO A 675 -21.39 8.17 22.87
N PHE A 676 -21.22 7.52 21.71
CA PHE A 676 -21.35 8.16 20.40
C PHE A 676 -22.80 8.61 20.16
N GLU A 677 -23.27 9.60 20.91
CA GLU A 677 -24.56 10.23 20.71
C GLU A 677 -24.44 11.18 19.52
N ILE A 678 -25.35 11.00 18.57
CA ILE A 678 -25.58 11.97 17.52
C ILE A 678 -26.14 13.21 18.22
N ILE A 679 -25.35 14.29 18.25
CA ILE A 679 -25.77 15.53 18.88
C ILE A 679 -26.90 16.09 18.03
N GLU A 680 -28.08 16.16 18.63
CA GLU A 680 -29.23 16.84 18.05
C GLU A 680 -29.07 18.33 18.35
N LYS A 681 -28.54 19.09 17.39
CA LYS A 681 -28.67 20.54 17.44
C LYS A 681 -30.15 20.82 17.21
N GLN A 682 -30.80 21.53 18.13
CA GLN A 682 -31.98 22.29 17.73
C GLN A 682 -31.49 23.19 16.58
N SER A 683 -32.23 23.25 15.48
CA SER A 683 -32.04 24.35 14.55
C SER A 683 -32.28 25.59 15.38
N SER A 684 -31.23 26.17 15.94
CA SER A 684 -31.27 27.51 16.50
C SER A 684 -31.74 28.33 15.31
N HIS A 685 -33.03 28.64 15.26
CA HIS A 685 -33.52 29.69 14.38
C HIS A 685 -32.52 30.81 14.64
N PHE A 686 -31.81 31.22 13.59
CA PHE A 686 -30.46 31.82 13.61
C PHE A 686 -30.31 33.11 14.45
N PHE A 687 -31.30 33.45 15.27
CA PHE A 687 -31.42 34.63 16.09
C PHE A 687 -32.00 34.38 17.51
N HIS A 688 -32.20 33.14 17.98
CA HIS A 688 -33.07 32.87 19.14
C HIS A 688 -32.75 33.57 20.49
N ASP A 689 -31.55 34.12 20.69
CA ASP A 689 -31.10 34.57 22.03
C ASP A 689 -30.69 36.05 22.15
N TYR A 690 -31.34 36.98 21.45
CA TYR A 690 -31.16 38.41 21.73
C TYR A 690 -32.41 39.05 22.34
N ASP A 691 -32.30 39.37 23.63
CA ASP A 691 -33.24 40.18 24.39
C ASP A 691 -33.16 41.64 23.89
N CYS A 692 -33.92 41.90 22.83
CA CYS A 692 -33.86 43.15 22.09
C CYS A 692 -34.83 44.20 22.66
N SER A 693 -35.10 44.12 23.97
CA SER A 693 -35.92 45.05 24.76
C SER A 693 -35.19 46.34 25.13
N LEU A 694 -33.89 46.46 24.82
CA LEU A 694 -33.00 47.53 25.29
C LEU A 694 -32.42 48.47 24.21
N SER A 695 -32.58 48.22 22.90
CA SER A 695 -31.98 49.09 21.87
C SER A 695 -32.90 50.25 21.45
N THR A 696 -32.46 51.49 21.73
CA THR A 696 -33.17 52.73 21.40
C THR A 696 -32.77 53.35 20.05
N CYS A 697 -31.76 52.82 19.36
CA CYS A 697 -31.27 53.31 18.07
C CYS A 697 -31.22 52.18 17.05
N TRP A 698 -31.75 52.40 15.85
CA TRP A 698 -31.71 51.46 14.74
C TRP A 698 -30.81 51.97 13.63
N HIS A 699 -30.31 51.09 12.76
CA HIS A 699 -29.31 51.40 11.76
C HIS A 699 -29.81 51.04 10.36
N LEU A 700 -29.74 51.99 9.42
CA LEU A 700 -30.13 51.80 8.03
C LEU A 700 -28.93 51.43 7.15
N TYR A 701 -29.13 50.41 6.32
CA TYR A 701 -28.17 49.95 5.32
C TYR A 701 -28.80 49.97 3.92
N ARG A 702 -28.00 50.28 2.90
CA ARG A 702 -28.34 50.09 1.48
C ARG A 702 -27.74 48.80 0.96
N ILE A 703 -28.48 48.12 0.10
CA ILE A 703 -28.00 46.98 -0.71
C ILE A 703 -27.76 47.49 -2.13
N ASN A 704 -26.50 47.54 -2.55
CA ASN A 704 -26.12 47.86 -3.92
C ASN A 704 -26.08 46.57 -4.74
N ILE A 705 -26.98 46.47 -5.72
CA ILE A 705 -26.99 45.46 -6.77
C ILE A 705 -26.66 46.20 -8.06
N SER A 706 -25.87 45.59 -8.95
CA SER A 706 -25.16 46.21 -10.08
C SER A 706 -25.96 46.99 -11.15
N ASN A 707 -27.22 47.41 -10.90
CA ASN A 707 -27.99 48.41 -11.63
C ASN A 707 -29.21 48.98 -10.83
N ASN A 708 -29.36 48.67 -9.52
CA ASN A 708 -30.50 49.07 -8.69
C ASN A 708 -30.01 49.58 -7.32
N GLU A 709 -30.28 50.86 -7.01
CA GLU A 709 -29.80 51.54 -5.80
C GLU A 709 -30.90 51.85 -4.75
N ASN A 710 -32.12 51.39 -5.00
CA ASN A 710 -33.32 51.83 -4.27
C ASN A 710 -33.75 50.89 -3.12
N PHE A 711 -32.87 50.01 -2.63
CA PHE A 711 -33.24 49.01 -1.62
C PHE A 711 -32.33 49.04 -0.40
N GLY A 712 -32.91 48.90 0.78
CA GLY A 712 -32.20 48.88 2.04
C GLY A 712 -32.84 47.96 3.07
N PHE A 713 -32.17 47.84 4.21
CA PHE A 713 -32.70 47.13 5.37
C PHE A 713 -32.32 47.85 6.66
N ILE A 714 -33.14 47.66 7.69
CA ILE A 714 -32.97 48.27 9.00
C ILE A 714 -32.73 47.17 10.03
N VAL A 715 -31.73 47.36 10.88
CA VAL A 715 -31.35 46.42 11.95
C VAL A 715 -31.12 47.16 13.28
N PRO A 716 -31.33 46.50 14.43
CA PRO A 716 -31.26 47.15 15.75
C PRO A 716 -29.84 47.46 16.22
N ASN A 717 -28.82 46.79 15.68
CA ASN A 717 -27.42 46.99 16.03
C ASN A 717 -26.60 47.38 14.81
N GLU A 718 -25.54 48.15 14.99
CA GLU A 718 -24.58 48.42 13.93
C GLU A 718 -23.92 47.09 13.48
N LEU A 719 -23.96 46.83 12.18
CA LEU A 719 -23.31 45.69 11.56
C LEU A 719 -21.84 46.02 11.35
N ILE A 720 -20.99 45.05 11.65
CA ILE A 720 -19.59 45.06 11.22
C ILE A 720 -19.58 45.10 9.67
N LYS A 721 -18.60 45.79 9.09
CA LYS A 721 -18.47 45.98 7.64
C LYS A 721 -18.49 44.63 6.90
N LEU A 722 -19.65 44.27 6.33
CA LEU A 722 -19.86 43.00 5.66
C LEU A 722 -19.03 42.90 4.37
N PRO A 723 -18.43 41.73 4.07
CA PRO A 723 -17.72 41.52 2.82
C PRO A 723 -18.68 41.48 1.62
N LEU A 724 -18.13 41.74 0.42
CA LEU A 724 -18.84 41.55 -0.84
C LEU A 724 -19.14 40.06 -1.03
N PHE A 725 -20.35 39.73 -1.49
CA PHE A 725 -20.71 38.36 -1.81
C PHE A 725 -21.46 38.27 -3.12
N ASN A 726 -21.39 37.10 -3.74
CA ASN A 726 -21.94 36.84 -5.07
C ASN A 726 -23.21 36.00 -4.98
N LEU A 727 -24.19 36.34 -5.80
CA LEU A 727 -25.31 35.49 -6.14
C LEU A 727 -25.19 35.03 -7.59
N TYR A 728 -25.69 33.83 -7.85
CA TYR A 728 -25.55 33.12 -9.11
C TYR A 728 -26.92 33.02 -9.78
N GLY A 729 -27.23 34.05 -10.58
CA GLY A 729 -28.41 34.08 -11.42
C GLY A 729 -28.19 33.34 -12.74
N ARG A 730 -29.28 33.03 -13.46
CA ARG A 730 -29.19 32.48 -14.83
C ARG A 730 -28.50 33.43 -15.82
N ASN A 731 -28.47 34.72 -15.52
CA ASN A 731 -27.92 35.78 -16.37
C ASN A 731 -26.46 36.13 -16.02
N GLY A 732 -25.84 35.44 -15.04
CA GLY A 732 -24.49 35.69 -14.57
C GLY A 732 -24.41 35.93 -13.06
N VAL A 733 -23.24 36.38 -12.62
CA VAL A 733 -22.92 36.63 -11.21
C VAL A 733 -23.37 38.05 -10.82
N LEU A 734 -24.20 38.15 -9.79
CA LEU A 734 -24.65 39.41 -9.19
C LEU A 734 -23.83 39.64 -7.91
N THR A 735 -22.96 40.64 -7.92
CA THR A 735 -22.19 41.02 -6.73
C THR A 735 -23.00 41.98 -5.87
N ILE A 736 -23.11 41.65 -4.58
CA ILE A 736 -23.87 42.41 -3.60
C ILE A 736 -22.91 43.14 -2.67
N LYS A 737 -23.14 44.44 -2.53
CA LYS A 737 -22.42 45.29 -1.58
C LYS A 737 -23.41 45.91 -0.60
N VAL A 738 -23.18 45.67 0.69
CA VAL A 738 -23.94 46.31 1.78
C VAL A 738 -23.20 47.57 2.22
N THR A 739 -23.90 48.70 2.29
CA THR A 739 -23.34 50.00 2.69
C THR A 739 -24.15 50.59 3.85
N TYR A 740 -23.46 50.95 4.94
CA TYR A 740 -24.08 51.68 6.05
C TYR A 740 -24.45 53.11 5.62
N LEU A 741 -25.63 53.58 6.04
CA LEU A 741 -26.10 54.94 5.75
C LEU A 741 -26.11 55.81 7.00
N LYS A 742 -27.01 55.53 7.95
CA LYS A 742 -27.26 56.38 9.13
C LYS A 742 -28.05 55.66 10.22
N PRO A 743 -28.03 56.14 11.48
CA PRO A 743 -28.99 55.73 12.49
C PRO A 743 -30.40 56.28 12.18
N ILE A 744 -31.44 55.57 12.60
CA ILE A 744 -32.85 55.88 12.39
C ILE A 744 -33.64 55.63 13.68
N ASP A 745 -34.56 56.56 13.99
CA ASP A 745 -35.61 56.34 14.96
C ASP A 745 -36.80 55.62 14.31
N LEU A 746 -37.14 54.45 14.87
CA LEU A 746 -38.13 53.55 14.29
C LEU A 746 -39.55 53.86 14.76
N GLU A 747 -39.76 54.68 15.81
CA GLU A 747 -41.11 55.02 16.28
C GLU A 747 -41.96 55.67 15.18
N GLN A 748 -41.35 56.52 14.36
CA GLN A 748 -42.01 57.21 13.24
C GLN A 748 -42.49 56.26 12.13
N TYR A 749 -41.83 55.10 11.95
CA TYR A 749 -42.02 54.23 10.78
C TYR A 749 -42.49 52.81 11.11
N LYS A 750 -42.66 52.50 12.40
CA LYS A 750 -42.91 51.15 12.93
C LYS A 750 -44.13 50.48 12.29
N ASN A 751 -45.24 51.21 12.14
CA ASN A 751 -46.48 50.64 11.62
C ASN A 751 -46.39 50.38 10.11
N GLN A 752 -45.84 51.33 9.35
CA GLN A 752 -45.69 51.22 7.90
C GLN A 752 -44.70 50.11 7.52
N LEU A 753 -43.57 50.01 8.23
CA LEU A 753 -42.59 48.93 8.02
C LEU A 753 -43.19 47.57 8.32
N LYS A 754 -43.98 47.42 9.40
CA LYS A 754 -44.68 46.17 9.70
C LYS A 754 -45.66 45.76 8.59
N ILE A 755 -46.44 46.71 8.08
CA ILE A 755 -47.39 46.45 6.98
C ILE A 755 -46.63 46.01 5.72
N PHE A 756 -45.56 46.73 5.36
CA PHE A 756 -44.77 46.41 4.18
C PHE A 756 -44.03 45.07 4.30
N CYS A 757 -43.51 44.74 5.49
CA CYS A 757 -42.88 43.44 5.74
C CYS A 757 -43.90 42.31 5.65
N ARG A 758 -45.08 42.44 6.27
CA ARG A 758 -46.16 41.45 6.10
C ARG A 758 -46.52 41.26 4.63
N TYR A 759 -46.63 42.34 3.87
CA TYR A 759 -46.89 42.26 2.42
C TYR A 759 -45.80 41.47 1.67
N ILE A 760 -44.51 41.75 1.92
CA ILE A 760 -43.41 41.02 1.28
C ILE A 760 -43.41 39.54 1.65
N PHE A 761 -43.52 39.22 2.93
CA PHE A 761 -43.38 37.84 3.37
C PHE A 761 -44.67 37.02 3.18
N GLU A 762 -45.84 37.53 3.59
CA GLU A 762 -47.11 36.79 3.54
C GLU A 762 -47.82 36.82 2.18
N GLU A 763 -47.64 37.86 1.35
CA GLU A 763 -48.26 37.91 0.02
C GLU A 763 -47.29 37.55 -1.10
N ILE A 764 -46.08 38.11 -1.07
CA ILE A 764 -45.10 37.89 -2.15
C ILE A 764 -44.38 36.54 -1.95
N PHE A 765 -43.70 36.32 -0.83
CA PHE A 765 -42.87 35.12 -0.63
C PHE A 765 -43.67 33.83 -0.42
N ASP A 766 -44.76 33.87 0.36
CA ASP A 766 -45.65 32.71 0.49
C ASP A 766 -46.22 32.31 -0.86
N GLY A 767 -46.66 33.30 -1.67
CA GLY A 767 -47.09 33.05 -3.05
C GLY A 767 -45.98 32.44 -3.92
N MET A 768 -44.74 32.88 -3.79
CA MET A 768 -43.61 32.29 -4.53
C MET A 768 -43.28 30.85 -4.11
N ASN A 769 -43.63 30.46 -2.89
CA ASN A 769 -43.28 29.19 -2.25
C ASN A 769 -44.35 28.09 -2.38
N THR A 770 -45.24 28.18 -3.39
CA THR A 770 -46.27 27.14 -3.63
C THR A 770 -45.71 25.71 -3.57
N GLY A 771 -46.14 24.98 -2.54
CA GLY A 771 -45.64 23.64 -2.16
C GLY A 771 -45.04 23.56 -0.76
N LEU A 772 -44.52 24.68 -0.21
CA LEU A 772 -43.93 24.76 1.14
C LEU A 772 -44.87 25.39 2.19
N GLU A 773 -46.04 25.89 1.79
CA GLU A 773 -47.01 26.58 2.66
C GLU A 773 -47.52 25.72 3.82
N SER A 774 -47.53 24.38 3.67
CA SER A 774 -47.89 23.45 4.75
C SER A 774 -46.78 23.27 5.80
N ILE A 775 -45.54 23.67 5.46
CA ILE A 775 -44.33 23.35 6.20
C ILE A 775 -43.66 24.59 6.80
N LEU A 776 -43.65 25.73 6.10
CA LEU A 776 -43.06 26.97 6.58
C LEU A 776 -44.15 28.01 6.86
N LYS A 777 -44.14 28.57 8.08
CA LYS A 777 -45.05 29.63 8.50
C LYS A 777 -44.26 30.88 8.85
N PHE A 778 -44.63 32.01 8.27
CA PHE A 778 -44.08 33.31 8.64
C PHE A 778 -44.58 33.73 10.03
N ASP A 779 -43.66 34.16 10.90
CA ASP A 779 -43.97 34.56 12.28
C ASP A 779 -43.22 35.85 12.64
N MET A 780 -43.90 36.99 12.51
CA MET A 780 -43.35 38.32 12.85
C MET A 780 -43.28 38.61 14.35
N GLU A 781 -44.05 37.90 15.18
CA GLU A 781 -44.21 38.24 16.59
C GLU A 781 -43.19 37.53 17.47
N HIS A 782 -42.76 36.33 17.06
CA HIS A 782 -41.72 35.56 17.74
C HIS A 782 -40.46 35.33 16.89
N SER A 783 -40.33 35.98 15.72
CA SER A 783 -39.05 36.04 15.04
C SER A 783 -38.12 36.98 15.80
N THR A 784 -37.05 36.41 16.33
CA THR A 784 -35.95 37.16 16.94
C THR A 784 -35.13 37.97 15.92
N PHE A 785 -35.46 37.84 14.63
CA PHE A 785 -34.83 38.57 13.54
C PHE A 785 -35.55 39.88 13.24
N LYS A 786 -35.09 40.96 13.89
CA LYS A 786 -35.57 42.32 13.64
C LYS A 786 -34.89 42.98 12.43
N LEU A 787 -34.92 42.34 11.26
CA LEU A 787 -34.45 42.94 10.00
C LEU A 787 -35.67 43.39 9.19
N PHE A 788 -35.80 44.71 8.96
CA PHE A 788 -36.90 45.26 8.17
C PHE A 788 -36.42 45.66 6.76
N PRO A 789 -36.84 44.98 5.69
CA PRO A 789 -36.62 45.47 4.33
C PRO A 789 -37.35 46.80 4.09
N CYS A 790 -36.72 47.73 3.37
CA CYS A 790 -37.31 49.01 3.02
C CYS A 790 -36.87 49.49 1.62
N LEU A 791 -37.71 50.31 0.99
CA LEU A 791 -37.35 51.02 -0.24
C LEU A 791 -36.72 52.37 0.08
N LEU A 792 -35.71 52.76 -0.70
CA LEU A 792 -34.97 54.00 -0.54
C LEU A 792 -35.25 54.97 -1.69
N LYS A 793 -35.28 56.26 -1.36
CA LYS A 793 -35.24 57.36 -2.34
C LYS A 793 -33.82 57.56 -2.83
N LYS A 794 -33.65 58.32 -3.92
CA LYS A 794 -32.33 58.82 -4.37
C LYS A 794 -31.60 59.66 -3.31
N SER A 795 -32.31 60.18 -2.32
CA SER A 795 -31.75 60.91 -1.17
C SER A 795 -31.29 60.00 -0.02
N ASP A 796 -31.33 58.68 -0.20
CA ASP A 796 -31.01 57.67 0.82
C ASP A 796 -31.96 57.66 2.04
N ASP A 797 -33.12 58.29 1.91
CA ASP A 797 -34.23 58.23 2.88
C ASP A 797 -35.21 57.13 2.55
N ILE A 798 -35.95 56.66 3.56
CA ILE A 798 -37.01 55.65 3.39
C ILE A 798 -38.15 56.22 2.51
N ASP A 799 -38.50 55.50 1.45
CA ASP A 799 -39.58 55.84 0.53
C ASP A 799 -40.93 55.25 0.96
N TYR A 800 -41.48 55.80 2.05
CA TYR A 800 -42.74 55.32 2.63
C TYR A 800 -43.93 55.47 1.66
N GLN A 801 -43.96 56.51 0.82
CA GLN A 801 -45.05 56.75 -0.13
C GLN A 801 -45.09 55.62 -1.16
N ARG A 802 -43.92 55.23 -1.67
CA ARG A 802 -43.81 54.10 -2.60
C ARG A 802 -44.17 52.77 -1.94
N MET A 803 -43.69 52.52 -0.71
CA MET A 803 -44.01 51.29 0.04
C MET A 803 -45.53 51.14 0.26
N MET A 804 -46.20 52.17 0.77
CA MET A 804 -47.64 52.11 1.00
C MET A 804 -48.42 52.04 -0.31
N LYS A 805 -47.97 52.71 -1.38
CA LYS A 805 -48.57 52.59 -2.72
C LYS A 805 -48.49 51.16 -3.26
N ILE A 806 -47.47 50.39 -2.91
CA ILE A 806 -47.36 48.97 -3.29
C ILE A 806 -48.37 48.14 -2.49
N CYS A 807 -48.49 48.38 -1.17
CA CYS A 807 -49.43 47.66 -0.31
C CYS A 807 -50.92 47.96 -0.63
N ASP A 808 -51.26 49.22 -0.94
CA ASP A 808 -52.66 49.69 -1.03
C ASP A 808 -53.31 49.59 -2.42
N ARG A 809 -52.58 49.19 -3.48
CA ARG A 809 -53.11 49.18 -4.86
C ARG A 809 -54.25 48.18 -5.03
N LYS A 810 -55.48 48.66 -5.22
CA LYS A 810 -56.59 47.85 -5.79
C LYS A 810 -56.29 47.54 -7.27
N ASN A 811 -56.84 46.45 -7.79
CA ASN A 811 -56.65 46.05 -9.20
C ASN A 811 -57.06 47.24 -10.10
N LYS A 812 -56.10 47.81 -10.83
CA LYS A 812 -56.37 48.84 -11.85
C LYS A 812 -56.47 48.12 -13.19
N PHE A 813 -57.61 48.28 -13.85
CA PHE A 813 -57.88 47.70 -15.16
C PHE A 813 -57.25 48.56 -16.25
N VAL A 814 -56.80 47.93 -17.33
CA VAL A 814 -56.42 48.66 -18.54
C VAL A 814 -57.70 48.97 -19.31
N GLN A 815 -58.02 50.25 -19.49
CA GLN A 815 -59.26 50.65 -20.18
C GLN A 815 -59.06 50.88 -21.68
N ASP A 816 -57.86 51.31 -22.06
CA ASP A 816 -57.49 51.62 -23.44
C ASP A 816 -56.05 51.18 -23.77
N SER A 817 -55.83 50.87 -25.05
CA SER A 817 -54.53 50.52 -25.63
C SER A 817 -53.46 51.59 -25.46
N SER A 818 -53.86 52.87 -25.35
CA SER A 818 -52.97 54.01 -25.12
C SER A 818 -52.37 54.05 -23.69
N GLU A 819 -52.96 53.32 -22.74
CA GLU A 819 -52.47 53.23 -21.35
C GLU A 819 -51.41 52.12 -21.17
N LEU A 820 -51.19 51.28 -22.18
CA LEU A 820 -50.23 50.19 -22.13
C LEU A 820 -48.80 50.72 -22.29
N ASN A 821 -47.92 50.32 -21.37
CA ASN A 821 -46.53 50.78 -21.28
C ASN A 821 -45.59 49.57 -21.15
N ASP A 822 -44.50 49.59 -21.93
CA ASP A 822 -43.48 48.54 -21.95
C ASP A 822 -42.75 48.37 -20.60
N ASN A 823 -42.79 49.39 -19.72
CA ASN A 823 -42.13 49.38 -18.41
C ASN A 823 -43.03 48.91 -17.25
N GLU A 824 -44.31 48.65 -17.50
CA GLU A 824 -45.25 48.20 -16.49
C GLU A 824 -45.52 46.69 -16.60
N LEU A 825 -45.77 46.07 -15.44
CA LEU A 825 -46.08 44.65 -15.34
C LEU A 825 -47.59 44.45 -15.37
N TYR A 826 -48.03 43.40 -16.03
CA TYR A 826 -49.45 43.07 -16.19
C TYR A 826 -49.74 41.61 -15.83
N TYR A 827 -50.98 41.33 -15.49
CA TYR A 827 -51.48 39.98 -15.21
C TYR A 827 -52.96 39.85 -15.58
N PRO A 828 -53.47 38.63 -15.84
CA PRO A 828 -54.86 38.44 -16.24
C PRO A 828 -55.83 38.51 -15.05
N LEU A 829 -57.02 39.09 -15.25
CA LEU A 829 -58.00 39.40 -14.20
C LEU A 829 -58.50 38.18 -13.41
N HIS A 830 -58.56 36.99 -14.01
CA HIS A 830 -59.04 35.79 -13.31
C HIS A 830 -58.11 35.31 -12.18
N LEU A 831 -56.92 35.89 -12.04
CA LEU A 831 -56.00 35.60 -10.94
C LEU A 831 -56.22 36.57 -9.78
N SER A 832 -56.37 36.02 -8.58
CA SER A 832 -56.32 36.81 -7.35
C SER A 832 -54.92 37.39 -7.11
N LYS A 833 -54.79 38.44 -6.30
CA LYS A 833 -53.49 39.04 -5.92
C LYS A 833 -52.51 38.02 -5.32
N LYS A 834 -53.00 37.06 -4.53
CA LYS A 834 -52.15 35.98 -4.00
C LYS A 834 -51.69 35.04 -5.12
N GLN A 835 -52.59 34.70 -6.05
CA GLN A 835 -52.28 33.86 -7.21
C GLN A 835 -51.33 34.50 -8.23
N LEU A 836 -51.21 35.83 -8.22
CA LEU A 836 -50.24 36.59 -9.01
C LEU A 836 -48.81 36.07 -8.80
N TYR A 837 -48.45 35.85 -7.53
CA TYR A 837 -47.11 35.45 -7.13
C TYR A 837 -46.93 33.93 -7.13
N THR A 838 -48.02 33.15 -7.14
CA THR A 838 -47.98 31.69 -7.31
C THR A 838 -47.74 31.27 -8.76
N ASN A 839 -48.41 31.93 -9.71
CA ASN A 839 -48.28 31.65 -11.14
C ASN A 839 -47.52 32.78 -11.83
N ILE A 840 -46.22 32.89 -11.53
CA ILE A 840 -45.33 33.93 -12.10
C ILE A 840 -45.29 33.91 -13.63
N SER A 841 -45.58 32.75 -14.25
CA SER A 841 -45.72 32.62 -15.70
C SER A 841 -46.87 33.45 -16.29
N ASP A 842 -47.84 33.87 -15.48
CA ASP A 842 -48.97 34.69 -15.92
C ASP A 842 -48.70 36.19 -15.72
N VAL A 843 -47.66 36.57 -14.97
CA VAL A 843 -47.15 37.94 -14.93
C VAL A 843 -46.34 38.19 -16.19
N SER A 844 -46.59 39.31 -16.85
CA SER A 844 -45.99 39.59 -18.15
C SER A 844 -45.67 41.06 -18.39
N LEU A 845 -44.68 41.29 -19.24
CA LEU A 845 -44.34 42.61 -19.81
C LEU A 845 -44.99 42.77 -21.17
N LEU A 846 -45.39 44.00 -21.52
CA LEU A 846 -45.88 44.29 -22.86
C LEU A 846 -44.76 44.12 -23.89
N LYS A 847 -45.07 43.43 -25.00
CA LYS A 847 -44.18 43.31 -26.17
C LYS A 847 -44.60 44.26 -27.28
N ARG A 848 -45.90 44.27 -27.58
CA ARG A 848 -46.55 45.11 -28.60
C ARG A 848 -48.06 44.95 -28.50
N VAL A 849 -48.78 45.94 -29.01
CA VAL A 849 -50.22 45.88 -29.25
C VAL A 849 -50.46 45.47 -30.71
N VAL A 850 -51.47 44.66 -30.98
CA VAL A 850 -51.80 44.10 -32.31
C VAL A 850 -53.25 44.43 -32.67
N ASP A 851 -53.48 44.93 -33.87
CA ASP A 851 -54.76 45.51 -34.32
C ASP A 851 -55.81 44.47 -34.76
N LYS A 852 -55.41 43.20 -34.98
CA LYS A 852 -56.29 42.12 -35.46
C LYS A 852 -56.04 40.79 -34.73
N TRP A 853 -57.11 40.02 -34.55
CA TRP A 853 -57.09 38.66 -33.98
C TRP A 853 -56.40 37.69 -34.93
N GLU A 854 -55.07 37.58 -34.85
CA GLU A 854 -54.31 36.56 -35.56
C GLU A 854 -54.27 35.27 -34.72
N HIS A 855 -54.99 34.25 -35.20
CA HIS A 855 -54.89 32.81 -34.88
C HIS A 855 -55.90 32.18 -33.90
N LYS A 856 -56.40 31.00 -34.31
CA LYS A 856 -57.02 29.97 -33.46
C LYS A 856 -56.00 29.49 -32.42
N ARG A 857 -56.45 29.23 -31.20
CA ARG A 857 -55.63 28.67 -30.12
C ARG A 857 -54.98 27.36 -30.58
N PRO A 858 -53.67 27.16 -30.39
CA PRO A 858 -53.10 25.82 -30.46
C PRO A 858 -53.46 25.07 -29.17
N LEU A 859 -53.88 23.81 -29.31
CA LEU A 859 -54.36 22.84 -28.31
C LEU A 859 -55.90 22.68 -28.17
N GLU A 860 -56.38 21.71 -28.97
CA GLU A 860 -57.44 20.70 -28.68
C GLU A 860 -58.89 21.08 -28.33
N THR A 861 -59.28 22.35 -28.20
CA THR A 861 -60.71 22.71 -28.06
C THR A 861 -61.23 23.59 -29.19
N THR A 862 -62.48 23.37 -29.61
CA THR A 862 -63.17 24.07 -30.72
C THR A 862 -63.61 25.50 -30.39
N GLU A 863 -63.19 26.05 -29.24
CA GLU A 863 -63.63 27.35 -28.72
C GLU A 863 -62.76 28.51 -29.23
N SER A 864 -63.36 29.66 -29.49
CA SER A 864 -62.61 30.87 -29.84
C SER A 864 -61.88 31.45 -28.61
N TYR A 865 -60.83 32.26 -28.82
CA TYR A 865 -60.13 32.94 -27.71
C TYR A 865 -61.08 33.82 -26.87
N VAL A 866 -62.14 34.36 -27.49
CA VAL A 866 -63.21 35.12 -26.81
C VAL A 866 -63.94 34.21 -25.83
N ASP A 867 -64.43 33.06 -26.33
CA ASP A 867 -65.21 32.11 -25.51
C ASP A 867 -64.38 31.58 -24.33
N TYR A 868 -63.08 31.34 -24.53
CA TYR A 868 -62.17 30.91 -23.48
C TYR A 868 -62.06 31.92 -22.33
N PHE A 869 -61.86 33.20 -22.64
CA PHE A 869 -61.68 34.24 -21.62
C PHE A 869 -63.02 34.68 -21.00
N GLU A 870 -64.12 34.70 -21.75
CA GLU A 870 -65.47 34.94 -21.21
C GLU A 870 -65.91 33.79 -20.29
N HIS A 871 -65.53 32.54 -20.57
CA HIS A 871 -65.77 31.41 -19.66
C HIS A 871 -64.89 31.47 -18.39
N LYS A 872 -63.62 31.89 -18.51
CA LYS A 872 -62.70 31.98 -17.36
C LYS A 872 -62.92 33.20 -16.46
N VAL A 873 -63.43 34.31 -17.00
CA VAL A 873 -63.71 35.53 -16.25
C VAL A 873 -65.20 35.87 -16.39
N PRO A 874 -66.07 35.31 -15.54
CA PRO A 874 -67.49 35.62 -15.59
C PRO A 874 -67.71 37.12 -15.35
N ASN A 875 -68.54 37.74 -16.19
CA ASN A 875 -68.91 39.18 -16.20
C ASN A 875 -67.96 40.15 -16.93
N ILE A 876 -67.01 39.69 -17.76
CA ILE A 876 -66.35 40.54 -18.77
C ILE A 876 -66.98 40.30 -20.13
N HIS A 877 -67.28 41.38 -20.86
CA HIS A 877 -67.64 41.30 -22.28
C HIS A 877 -66.44 41.72 -23.15
N ILE A 878 -65.97 40.82 -24.00
CA ILE A 878 -64.78 41.06 -24.84
C ILE A 878 -65.24 41.53 -26.22
N GLN A 879 -64.87 42.76 -26.60
CA GLN A 879 -65.20 43.30 -27.93
C GLN A 879 -64.30 42.67 -29.00
N ARG A 880 -64.93 42.01 -29.99
CA ARG A 880 -64.22 41.26 -31.05
C ARG A 880 -63.40 42.14 -32.01
N ASP A 881 -63.66 43.46 -32.03
CA ASP A 881 -63.01 44.41 -32.93
C ASP A 881 -61.88 45.24 -32.27
N ARG A 882 -61.49 44.91 -31.02
CA ARG A 882 -60.45 45.63 -30.27
C ARG A 882 -59.06 44.99 -30.34
N PHE A 883 -58.05 45.81 -30.01
CA PHE A 883 -56.63 45.48 -29.97
C PHE A 883 -56.29 44.37 -28.97
N MET A 884 -55.25 43.59 -29.27
CA MET A 884 -54.72 42.52 -28.42
C MET A 884 -53.30 42.85 -27.97
N ALA A 885 -52.96 42.54 -26.72
CA ALA A 885 -51.60 42.72 -26.22
C ALA A 885 -50.80 41.41 -26.38
N THR A 886 -49.67 41.49 -27.07
CA THR A 886 -48.65 40.44 -27.03
C THR A 886 -47.81 40.64 -25.79
N MET A 887 -47.78 39.65 -24.91
CA MET A 887 -47.17 39.72 -23.60
C MET A 887 -45.98 38.76 -23.50
N LYS A 888 -44.91 39.19 -22.84
CA LYS A 888 -43.75 38.35 -22.54
C LYS A 888 -43.84 37.86 -21.09
N THR A 889 -43.96 36.56 -20.91
CA THR A 889 -44.07 35.93 -19.59
C THR A 889 -42.70 35.76 -18.91
N PHE A 890 -42.70 35.77 -17.58
CA PHE A 890 -41.50 35.45 -16.78
C PHE A 890 -41.36 33.94 -16.57
N ARG A 891 -40.12 33.43 -16.60
CA ARG A 891 -39.85 32.05 -16.16
C ARG A 891 -40.02 31.94 -14.65
N LYS A 892 -40.43 30.76 -14.17
CA LYS A 892 -40.40 30.45 -12.74
C LYS A 892 -38.96 30.69 -12.21
N PRO A 893 -38.79 31.55 -11.19
CA PRO A 893 -37.50 31.87 -10.62
C PRO A 893 -36.95 30.70 -9.81
N ARG A 894 -35.64 30.72 -9.56
CA ARG A 894 -35.01 29.78 -8.62
C ARG A 894 -35.35 30.20 -7.19
N ILE A 895 -35.48 29.22 -6.31
CA ILE A 895 -35.70 29.45 -4.88
C ILE A 895 -34.40 29.93 -4.21
N ASN A 896 -33.24 29.41 -4.63
CA ASN A 896 -31.93 29.73 -4.07
C ASN A 896 -30.96 30.26 -5.14
N TYR A 897 -30.47 31.49 -4.94
CA TYR A 897 -29.49 32.17 -5.80
C TYR A 897 -28.07 32.14 -5.23
N LEU A 898 -27.80 31.43 -4.13
CA LEU A 898 -26.45 31.31 -3.54
C LEU A 898 -25.58 30.25 -4.21
N LYS A 899 -26.20 29.32 -4.97
CA LYS A 899 -25.51 28.18 -5.58
C LYS A 899 -25.17 28.42 -7.05
N ASP A 900 -23.93 28.17 -7.43
CA ASP A 900 -23.52 28.11 -8.82
C ASP A 900 -23.99 26.79 -9.43
N SER A 901 -25.06 26.82 -10.23
CA SER A 901 -25.46 25.63 -10.98
C SER A 901 -24.59 25.54 -12.25
N PRO A 902 -24.05 24.37 -12.63
CA PRO A 902 -23.43 24.22 -13.93
C PRO A 902 -24.45 24.56 -15.01
N LEU A 903 -24.29 25.73 -15.61
CA LEU A 903 -25.04 26.14 -16.79
C LEU A 903 -24.71 25.09 -17.87
N LYS A 904 -25.70 24.25 -18.23
CA LYS A 904 -25.73 23.72 -19.60
C LYS A 904 -25.58 24.96 -20.48
N LYS A 905 -24.46 25.05 -21.21
CA LYS A 905 -24.15 26.13 -22.15
C LYS A 905 -25.19 26.11 -23.28
N GLU A 906 -26.39 26.58 -23.03
CA GLU A 906 -27.29 27.05 -24.06
C GLU A 906 -27.00 28.53 -24.24
N LYS A 907 -26.40 28.85 -25.39
CA LYS A 907 -26.26 30.20 -25.89
C LYS A 907 -27.66 30.75 -26.11
N GLU A 908 -28.12 31.65 -25.25
CA GLU A 908 -29.09 32.66 -25.66
C GLU A 908 -28.92 33.91 -24.80
N GLN A 909 -28.76 35.03 -25.50
CA GLN A 909 -28.48 36.34 -24.94
C GLN A 909 -29.76 36.96 -24.35
N ASN A 910 -29.55 37.61 -23.20
CA ASN A 910 -30.28 38.76 -22.66
C ASN A 910 -31.74 38.57 -22.16
N SER A 911 -31.91 38.95 -20.88
CA SER A 911 -33.12 39.15 -20.07
C SER A 911 -33.74 37.90 -19.41
N LEU A 912 -34.32 38.09 -18.21
CA LEU A 912 -35.14 37.11 -17.44
C LEU A 912 -36.42 36.63 -18.18
N ILE A 913 -36.50 36.94 -19.47
CA ILE A 913 -37.65 36.88 -20.35
C ILE A 913 -37.13 36.03 -21.52
N ILE A 914 -37.56 34.79 -21.70
CA ILE A 914 -38.59 34.43 -22.66
C ILE A 914 -38.83 32.92 -22.52
N THR A 915 -40.10 32.48 -22.56
CA THR A 915 -40.43 31.12 -23.03
C THR A 915 -41.51 31.13 -24.09
N GLN A 916 -42.54 31.97 -24.01
CA GLN A 916 -43.64 32.03 -24.97
C GLN A 916 -44.22 33.45 -25.06
N ASN A 917 -44.62 33.88 -26.26
CA ASN A 917 -45.46 35.07 -26.40
C ASN A 917 -46.89 34.64 -26.03
N CYS A 918 -47.46 35.23 -24.99
CA CYS A 918 -48.86 35.04 -24.63
C CYS A 918 -49.70 36.16 -25.22
N TYR A 919 -50.94 35.86 -25.58
CA TYR A 919 -51.85 36.81 -26.20
C TYR A 919 -53.05 37.02 -25.27
N TYR A 920 -53.25 38.27 -24.85
CA TYR A 920 -54.35 38.64 -23.96
C TYR A 920 -55.17 39.79 -24.56
N PRO A 921 -56.51 39.71 -24.51
CA PRO A 921 -57.37 40.87 -24.70
C PRO A 921 -57.06 41.93 -23.64
N ILE A 922 -57.10 43.21 -24.04
CA ILE A 922 -56.75 44.33 -23.16
C ILE A 922 -57.71 44.39 -21.95
N GLU A 923 -58.98 44.06 -22.16
CA GLU A 923 -60.03 44.05 -21.14
C GLU A 923 -59.76 43.05 -19.99
N VAL A 924 -58.93 42.04 -20.24
CA VAL A 924 -58.59 40.99 -19.25
C VAL A 924 -57.30 41.36 -18.51
N LEU A 925 -56.57 42.40 -18.91
CA LEU A 925 -55.31 42.79 -18.29
C LEU A 925 -55.49 43.75 -17.11
N CYS A 926 -54.75 43.48 -16.04
CA CYS A 926 -54.61 44.33 -14.87
C CYS A 926 -53.17 44.78 -14.69
N TYR A 927 -52.98 45.99 -14.17
CA TYR A 927 -51.66 46.47 -13.75
C TYR A 927 -51.21 45.73 -12.49
N ALA A 928 -50.03 45.10 -12.54
CA ALA A 928 -49.38 44.56 -11.37
C ALA A 928 -48.99 45.69 -10.39
N PRO A 929 -49.00 45.42 -9.08
CA PRO A 929 -48.66 46.43 -8.06
C PRO A 929 -47.18 46.83 -8.08
N LEU A 930 -46.31 45.97 -8.61
CA LEU A 930 -44.85 46.15 -8.70
C LEU A 930 -44.42 46.57 -10.10
N ASN A 931 -43.34 47.34 -10.19
CA ASN A 931 -42.63 47.56 -11.45
C ASN A 931 -41.63 46.41 -11.70
N GLN A 932 -41.05 46.35 -12.90
CA GLN A 932 -40.10 45.30 -13.26
C GLN A 932 -38.90 45.22 -12.30
N THR A 933 -38.31 46.36 -11.93
CA THR A 933 -37.11 46.41 -11.10
C THR A 933 -37.35 45.88 -9.68
N ASP A 934 -38.49 46.20 -9.09
CA ASP A 934 -38.85 45.75 -7.74
C ASP A 934 -39.23 44.27 -7.77
N PHE A 935 -39.93 43.84 -8.82
CA PHE A 935 -40.31 42.44 -9.03
C PHE A 935 -39.09 41.53 -9.12
N GLU A 936 -38.07 41.90 -9.92
CA GLU A 936 -36.82 41.14 -10.02
C GLU A 936 -36.04 41.12 -8.70
N LEU A 937 -36.03 42.22 -7.96
CA LEU A 937 -35.33 42.33 -6.68
C LEU A 937 -35.95 41.44 -5.60
N PHE A 938 -37.29 41.41 -5.49
CA PHE A 938 -37.97 40.60 -4.48
C PHE A 938 -37.72 39.10 -4.65
N PHE A 939 -37.45 38.59 -5.86
CA PHE A 939 -37.07 37.18 -6.03
C PHE A 939 -35.70 36.82 -5.46
N ILE A 940 -34.78 37.76 -5.47
CA ILE A 940 -33.40 37.54 -5.07
C ILE A 940 -33.22 37.83 -3.58
N LEU A 941 -34.03 38.77 -3.05
CA LEU A 941 -34.00 39.23 -1.67
C LEU A 941 -33.88 38.13 -0.61
N PRO A 942 -34.63 37.01 -0.66
CA PRO A 942 -34.48 35.96 0.34
C PRO A 942 -33.05 35.39 0.42
N SER A 943 -32.40 35.17 -0.72
CA SER A 943 -31.02 34.68 -0.78
C SER A 943 -30.03 35.71 -0.22
N ILE A 944 -30.29 37.00 -0.45
CA ILE A 944 -29.52 38.11 0.14
C ILE A 944 -29.60 38.08 1.65
N LEU A 945 -30.81 37.97 2.19
CA LEU A 945 -31.05 38.00 3.64
C LEU A 945 -30.40 36.82 4.36
N VAL A 946 -30.43 35.62 3.79
CA VAL A 946 -29.73 34.45 4.34
C VAL A 946 -28.22 34.61 4.31
N ARG A 947 -27.64 35.16 3.24
CA ARG A 947 -26.19 35.38 3.22
C ARG A 947 -25.75 36.48 4.19
N ILE A 948 -26.56 37.52 4.37
CA ILE A 948 -26.32 38.56 5.38
C ILE A 948 -26.34 37.96 6.79
N SER A 949 -27.31 37.08 7.11
CA SER A 949 -27.36 36.44 8.43
C SER A 949 -26.16 35.51 8.67
N GLN A 950 -25.76 34.73 7.67
CA GLN A 950 -24.56 33.89 7.73
C GLN A 950 -23.30 34.74 8.02
N LEU A 951 -23.08 35.80 7.23
CA LEU A 951 -21.92 36.69 7.35
C LEU A 951 -21.86 37.41 8.70
N TYR A 952 -23.01 37.83 9.22
CA TYR A 952 -23.09 38.45 10.54
C TYR A 952 -22.59 37.50 11.64
N TYR A 953 -23.00 36.23 11.59
CA TYR A 953 -22.59 35.23 12.58
C TYR A 953 -21.10 34.87 12.50
N ILE A 954 -20.55 34.82 11.28
CA ILE A 954 -19.13 34.62 11.04
C ILE A 954 -18.30 35.76 11.62
N GLU A 955 -18.77 37.01 11.50
CA GLU A 955 -18.10 38.15 12.14
C GLU A 955 -18.19 38.11 13.67
N GLN A 956 -19.28 37.59 14.24
CA GLN A 956 -19.36 37.35 15.69
C GLN A 956 -18.32 36.33 16.16
N LEU A 957 -18.20 35.19 15.46
CA LEU A 957 -17.18 34.18 15.74
C LEU A 957 -15.78 34.78 15.63
N ARG A 958 -15.53 35.54 14.55
CA ARG A 958 -14.27 36.22 14.30
C ARG A 958 -13.88 37.13 15.46
N LYS A 959 -14.81 37.96 15.94
CA LYS A 959 -14.58 38.87 17.07
C LYS A 959 -14.32 38.09 18.37
N LEU A 960 -15.12 37.05 18.64
CA LEU A 960 -14.94 36.18 19.81
C LEU A 960 -13.55 35.54 19.82
N LEU A 961 -13.06 35.08 18.67
CA LEU A 961 -11.72 34.50 18.55
C LEU A 961 -10.63 35.57 18.74
N ALA A 962 -10.80 36.76 18.16
CA ALA A 962 -9.84 37.85 18.26
C ALA A 962 -9.68 38.37 19.70
N ASP A 963 -10.79 38.66 20.39
CA ASP A 963 -10.79 39.19 21.76
C ASP A 963 -10.11 38.21 22.74
N ASN A 964 -10.29 36.90 22.53
CA ASN A 964 -9.73 35.85 23.37
C ASN A 964 -8.24 35.54 23.10
N ILE A 965 -7.73 35.80 21.90
CA ILE A 965 -6.31 35.55 21.58
C ILE A 965 -5.44 36.73 22.02
N GLN A 966 -5.98 37.96 21.97
CA GLN A 966 -5.28 39.17 22.42
C GLN A 966 -4.95 39.18 23.91
N SER A 967 -5.68 38.40 24.73
CA SER A 967 -5.41 38.26 26.17
C SER A 967 -4.17 37.42 26.50
N TYR A 968 -3.58 36.69 25.54
CA TYR A 968 -2.37 35.89 25.75
C TYR A 968 -1.10 36.70 25.44
N SER A 969 -0.28 36.91 26.48
CA SER A 969 0.97 37.69 26.40
C SER A 969 2.02 37.05 25.47
N LEU A 970 2.86 37.88 24.84
CA LEU A 970 3.94 37.45 23.92
C LEU A 970 5.13 36.78 24.64
N LEU A 971 5.30 37.01 25.95
CA LEU A 971 6.44 36.53 26.74
C LEU A 971 6.50 35.01 26.89
N ASP A 972 5.40 34.29 26.64
CA ASP A 972 5.32 32.83 26.76
C ASP A 972 5.90 32.06 25.55
N VAL A 973 6.23 32.73 24.44
CA VAL A 973 6.54 32.06 23.14
C VAL A 973 7.99 32.26 22.68
N GLU A 974 8.78 33.12 23.34
CA GLU A 974 10.15 33.46 22.95
C GLU A 974 11.18 32.32 23.18
N HIS A 975 10.81 31.23 23.86
CA HIS A 975 11.69 30.09 24.16
C HIS A 975 11.52 28.87 23.23
N ILE A 976 10.66 28.94 22.21
CA ILE A 976 10.63 27.90 21.16
C ILE A 976 11.87 28.11 20.27
N PRO A 977 12.75 27.11 20.05
CA PRO A 977 13.93 27.27 19.20
C PRO A 977 13.53 27.61 17.75
N ILE A 978 13.48 28.91 17.46
CA ILE A 978 13.05 29.57 16.21
C ILE A 978 13.72 28.94 14.97
N VAL A 979 14.95 28.45 15.11
CA VAL A 979 15.75 27.87 14.03
C VAL A 979 15.17 26.56 13.48
N THR A 980 14.51 25.75 14.31
CA THR A 980 14.02 24.41 13.87
C THR A 980 12.64 24.44 13.20
N PHE A 981 11.81 25.43 13.53
CA PHE A 981 10.45 25.51 12.99
C PHE A 981 10.44 26.00 11.54
N ASP A 982 11.26 27.02 11.22
CA ASP A 982 11.38 27.57 9.86
C ASP A 982 12.02 26.56 8.87
N ASP A 983 13.04 25.81 9.31
CA ASP A 983 13.68 24.75 8.52
C ASP A 983 12.74 23.55 8.27
N CYS A 984 11.90 23.17 9.23
CA CYS A 984 10.91 22.12 9.04
C CYS A 984 9.74 22.57 8.16
N LEU A 985 9.25 23.80 8.31
CA LEU A 985 8.15 24.32 7.49
C LEU A 985 8.54 24.47 6.03
N THR A 986 9.76 24.96 5.74
CA THR A 986 10.28 25.05 4.37
C THR A 986 10.40 23.67 3.72
N ASN A 987 10.86 22.66 4.46
CA ASN A 987 10.93 21.28 3.97
C ASN A 987 9.53 20.65 3.76
N ILE A 988 8.55 20.91 4.64
CA ILE A 988 7.18 20.41 4.47
C ILE A 988 6.48 21.09 3.28
N LEU A 989 6.65 22.39 3.10
CA LEU A 989 6.13 23.13 1.96
C LEU A 989 6.74 22.64 0.63
N SER A 990 7.98 22.15 0.65
CA SER A 990 8.64 21.55 -0.52
C SER A 990 8.11 20.15 -0.91
N LEU A 991 7.44 19.46 0.01
CA LEU A 991 6.86 18.13 -0.19
C LEU A 991 5.41 18.16 -0.72
N ILE A 992 4.79 19.34 -0.77
CA ILE A 992 3.44 19.53 -1.30
C ILE A 992 3.51 19.50 -2.85
N PRO A 993 2.66 18.73 -3.55
CA PRO A 993 2.68 18.65 -5.01
C PRO A 993 2.61 20.03 -5.70
N PRO A 994 3.32 20.25 -6.82
CA PRO A 994 3.37 21.53 -7.56
C PRO A 994 2.01 22.08 -8.01
N ILE A 995 0.95 21.26 -7.96
CA ILE A 995 -0.42 21.63 -8.33
C ILE A 995 -1.12 22.45 -7.22
N VAL A 996 -0.66 22.37 -5.96
CA VAL A 996 -1.24 23.12 -4.82
C VAL A 996 -0.49 24.44 -4.59
N LEU A 997 0.77 24.52 -5.01
CA LEU A 997 1.62 25.72 -4.92
C LEU A 997 0.98 26.99 -5.52
N PRO A 998 0.25 26.97 -6.66
CA PRO A 998 -0.38 28.17 -7.22
C PRO A 998 -1.55 28.74 -6.40
N LEU A 999 -2.15 27.95 -5.50
CA LEU A 999 -3.21 28.41 -4.59
C LEU A 999 -2.63 29.07 -3.31
N ILE A 1000 -1.41 28.70 -2.95
CA ILE A 1000 -0.69 29.24 -1.78
C ILE A 1000 0.21 30.42 -2.20
N SER A 1001 0.67 30.47 -3.45
CA SER A 1001 1.63 31.47 -3.97
C SER A 1001 1.09 32.89 -4.17
N LEU A 1002 -0.12 33.20 -3.68
CA LEU A 1002 -0.70 34.55 -3.85
C LEU A 1002 -0.54 35.46 -2.63
N ASN A 1003 0.13 35.07 -1.53
CA ASN A 1003 0.39 36.00 -0.41
C ASN A 1003 1.50 35.62 0.60
N TYR A 1004 2.47 34.76 0.27
CA TYR A 1004 3.51 34.35 1.22
C TYR A 1004 4.84 35.08 1.00
N ASP A 1005 4.97 36.28 1.56
CA ASP A 1005 6.26 36.81 2.00
C ASP A 1005 6.43 36.43 3.48
N PHE A 1006 7.30 35.46 3.78
CA PHE A 1006 7.80 35.15 5.13
C PHE A 1006 8.79 36.23 5.61
N SER A 1007 8.55 37.50 5.29
CA SER A 1007 9.26 38.60 5.93
C SER A 1007 8.57 38.87 7.27
N LEU A 1008 9.35 38.89 8.35
CA LEU A 1008 8.94 39.20 9.73
C LEU A 1008 8.35 40.61 9.90
N GLU A 1009 8.11 41.35 8.82
CA GLU A 1009 7.63 42.71 8.82
C GLU A 1009 6.30 42.82 8.07
N ASN A 1010 5.23 43.12 8.81
CA ASN A 1010 3.93 43.65 8.33
C ASN A 1010 2.78 42.70 7.97
N ASN A 1011 2.46 41.71 8.82
CA ASN A 1011 1.06 41.24 8.92
C ASN A 1011 0.45 41.66 10.27
N SER A 1012 -0.10 42.87 10.30
CA SER A 1012 -0.82 43.46 11.44
C SER A 1012 -2.19 42.81 11.73
N GLN A 1013 -2.50 41.65 11.13
CA GLN A 1013 -3.78 40.96 11.30
C GLN A 1013 -3.65 39.84 12.33
N LEU A 1014 -4.18 40.08 13.53
CA LEU A 1014 -4.31 39.10 14.63
C LEU A 1014 -5.48 38.11 14.43
N GLN A 1015 -6.21 38.19 13.32
CA GLN A 1015 -7.45 37.46 13.11
C GLN A 1015 -7.63 37.00 11.67
N PRO A 1016 -8.19 35.81 11.43
CA PRO A 1016 -8.49 35.33 10.09
C PRO A 1016 -9.51 36.19 9.36
N SER A 1017 -9.51 36.11 8.02
CA SER A 1017 -10.55 36.75 7.22
C SER A 1017 -11.89 36.04 7.41
N SER A 1018 -12.99 36.78 7.29
CA SER A 1018 -14.35 36.26 7.43
C SER A 1018 -14.62 35.13 6.44
N ASN A 1019 -14.03 35.20 5.24
CA ASN A 1019 -14.14 34.15 4.23
C ASN A 1019 -13.46 32.85 4.67
N LEU A 1020 -12.27 32.93 5.29
CA LEU A 1020 -11.57 31.75 5.81
C LEU A 1020 -12.30 31.13 7.01
N ILE A 1021 -12.88 31.96 7.88
CA ILE A 1021 -13.71 31.48 8.99
C ILE A 1021 -14.95 30.77 8.44
N PHE A 1022 -15.63 31.37 7.46
CA PHE A 1022 -16.76 30.72 6.80
C PHE A 1022 -16.38 29.37 6.21
N GLN A 1023 -15.26 29.31 5.49
CA GLN A 1023 -14.75 28.08 4.92
C GLN A 1023 -14.46 27.03 6.00
N SER A 1024 -13.85 27.42 7.13
CA SER A 1024 -13.47 26.52 8.21
C SER A 1024 -14.65 25.88 8.95
N ILE A 1025 -15.83 26.51 8.93
CA ILE A 1025 -17.05 25.98 9.58
C ILE A 1025 -18.01 25.28 8.59
N THR A 1026 -17.71 25.35 7.29
CA THR A 1026 -18.61 24.87 6.22
C THR A 1026 -18.23 23.47 5.73
N ARG A 1027 -19.12 22.50 5.91
CA ARG A 1027 -18.90 21.13 5.42
C ARG A 1027 -19.28 20.97 3.96
N ARG A 1028 -18.61 20.05 3.25
CA ARG A 1028 -18.98 19.66 1.88
C ARG A 1028 -20.45 19.24 1.73
N SER A 1029 -21.03 18.63 2.76
CA SER A 1029 -22.44 18.23 2.76
C SER A 1029 -23.44 19.39 2.61
N THR A 1030 -23.01 20.64 2.83
CA THR A 1030 -23.85 21.83 2.72
C THR A 1030 -24.04 22.30 1.27
N ASN A 1031 -23.23 21.78 0.33
CA ASN A 1031 -23.28 22.15 -1.09
C ASN A 1031 -23.05 23.66 -1.34
N GLU A 1032 -22.24 24.29 -0.49
CA GLU A 1032 -21.67 25.63 -0.69
C GLU A 1032 -20.46 25.58 -1.65
N ASN A 1033 -20.07 26.74 -2.20
CA ASN A 1033 -18.95 26.82 -3.15
C ASN A 1033 -17.57 26.60 -2.51
N THR A 1034 -17.48 26.62 -1.18
CA THR A 1034 -16.26 26.47 -0.40
C THR A 1034 -16.50 25.52 0.76
N ASP A 1035 -15.53 24.65 1.05
CA ASP A 1035 -15.59 23.71 2.17
C ASP A 1035 -14.29 23.72 3.00
N MET A 1036 -14.40 23.13 4.19
CA MET A 1036 -13.31 23.03 5.17
C MET A 1036 -12.19 22.06 4.79
N GLU A 1037 -12.31 21.20 3.77
CA GLU A 1037 -11.40 20.05 3.56
C GLU A 1037 -9.94 20.48 3.38
N ASN A 1038 -9.69 21.55 2.61
CA ASN A 1038 -8.33 22.06 2.39
C ASN A 1038 -7.72 22.67 3.66
N LEU A 1039 -8.54 23.31 4.49
CA LEU A 1039 -8.09 23.93 5.74
C LEU A 1039 -7.88 22.86 6.82
N GLU A 1040 -8.73 21.84 6.86
CA GLU A 1040 -8.62 20.65 7.72
C GLU A 1040 -7.26 19.98 7.50
N ILE A 1041 -6.90 19.67 6.24
CA ILE A 1041 -5.63 19.02 5.90
C ILE A 1041 -4.43 19.84 6.38
N LEU A 1042 -4.45 21.15 6.14
CA LEU A 1042 -3.38 22.05 6.57
C LEU A 1042 -3.27 22.13 8.10
N GLY A 1043 -4.42 22.25 8.76
CA GLY A 1043 -4.51 22.34 10.21
C GLY A 1043 -4.10 21.07 10.93
N ASP A 1044 -4.51 19.90 10.46
CA ASP A 1044 -4.13 18.59 11.02
C ASP A 1044 -2.61 18.36 10.92
N CYS A 1045 -2.02 18.70 9.77
CA CYS A 1045 -0.57 18.65 9.60
C CYS A 1045 0.17 19.54 10.62
N PHE A 1046 -0.27 20.79 10.77
CA PHE A 1046 0.34 21.74 11.70
C PHE A 1046 0.11 21.33 13.17
N LEU A 1047 -1.09 20.88 13.52
CA LEU A 1047 -1.45 20.37 14.84
C LEU A 1047 -0.53 19.23 15.29
N LYS A 1048 -0.35 18.22 14.42
CA LYS A 1048 0.53 17.08 14.69
C LYS A 1048 1.99 17.51 14.81
N LEU A 1049 2.45 18.42 13.96
CA LEU A 1049 3.83 18.93 14.00
C LEU A 1049 4.10 19.68 15.30
N ALA A 1050 3.27 20.68 15.64
CA ALA A 1050 3.44 21.51 16.81
C ALA A 1050 3.42 20.69 18.11
N ILE A 1051 2.48 19.75 18.25
CA ILE A 1051 2.41 18.87 19.43
C ILE A 1051 3.61 17.91 19.46
N SER A 1052 4.03 17.34 18.33
CA SER A 1052 5.19 16.44 18.29
C SER A 1052 6.47 17.18 18.69
N MET A 1053 6.65 18.41 18.22
CA MET A 1053 7.80 19.25 18.59
C MET A 1053 7.75 19.65 20.07
N SER A 1054 6.60 20.05 20.59
CA SER A 1054 6.40 20.35 22.02
C SER A 1054 6.77 19.14 22.89
N LEU A 1055 6.23 17.96 22.59
CA LEU A 1055 6.51 16.73 23.33
C LEU A 1055 7.98 16.27 23.23
N TYR A 1056 8.60 16.44 22.06
CA TYR A 1056 10.01 16.09 21.86
C TYR A 1056 10.95 16.92 22.74
N HIS A 1057 10.67 18.22 22.86
CA HIS A 1057 11.47 19.12 23.72
C HIS A 1057 11.14 18.95 25.20
N GLN A 1058 9.88 18.69 25.54
CA GLN A 1058 9.46 18.49 26.94
C GLN A 1058 9.95 17.16 27.52
N TYR A 1059 10.11 16.12 26.70
CA TYR A 1059 10.50 14.78 27.14
C TYR A 1059 11.66 14.19 26.31
N PRO A 1060 12.88 14.76 26.39
CA PRO A 1060 14.02 14.36 25.55
C PRO A 1060 14.52 12.93 25.82
N PHE A 1061 14.16 12.35 26.97
CA PHE A 1061 14.55 11.00 27.38
C PHE A 1061 13.45 9.95 27.17
N ASP A 1062 12.25 10.35 26.75
CA ASP A 1062 11.16 9.40 26.47
C ASP A 1062 11.39 8.68 25.13
N CYS A 1063 11.00 7.40 25.08
CA CYS A 1063 11.05 6.63 23.83
C CYS A 1063 9.90 7.01 22.88
N SER A 1064 10.06 6.70 21.59
CA SER A 1064 9.09 7.04 20.55
C SER A 1064 7.66 6.52 20.84
N GLY A 1065 7.53 5.36 21.49
CA GLY A 1065 6.23 4.80 21.89
C GLY A 1065 5.50 5.65 22.93
N LYS A 1066 6.22 6.13 23.96
CA LYS A 1066 5.65 7.01 25.00
C LYS A 1066 5.25 8.36 24.40
N LEU A 1067 6.10 8.94 23.56
CA LEU A 1067 5.82 10.20 22.86
C LEU A 1067 4.60 10.09 21.92
N THR A 1068 4.49 8.99 21.18
CA THR A 1068 3.35 8.74 20.29
C THR A 1068 2.05 8.61 21.09
N SER A 1069 2.07 7.88 22.22
CA SER A 1069 0.89 7.78 23.09
C SER A 1069 0.46 9.12 23.68
N LYS A 1070 1.41 9.96 24.11
CA LYS A 1070 1.13 11.33 24.59
C LYS A 1070 0.55 12.22 23.47
N LYS A 1071 1.11 12.14 22.26
CA LYS A 1071 0.62 12.86 21.07
C LYS A 1071 -0.81 12.44 20.72
N ASP A 1072 -1.07 11.14 20.65
CA ASP A 1072 -2.39 10.62 20.25
C ASP A 1072 -3.48 11.01 21.25
N LYS A 1073 -3.16 11.13 22.54
CA LYS A 1073 -4.10 11.66 23.54
C LYS A 1073 -4.54 13.10 23.22
N GLN A 1074 -3.60 13.97 22.86
CA GLN A 1074 -3.89 15.38 22.57
C GLN A 1074 -4.56 15.58 21.21
N VAL A 1075 -4.10 14.87 20.16
CA VAL A 1075 -4.61 15.03 18.78
C VAL A 1075 -5.89 14.23 18.51
N SER A 1076 -6.29 13.34 19.42
CA SER A 1076 -7.49 12.52 19.21
C SER A 1076 -8.75 13.35 18.93
N ASN A 1077 -9.58 12.86 18.01
CA ASN A 1077 -10.87 13.48 17.68
C ASN A 1077 -11.76 13.66 18.91
N GLU A 1078 -11.65 12.78 19.90
CA GLU A 1078 -12.40 12.87 21.15
C GLU A 1078 -11.93 14.06 22.00
N ASN A 1079 -10.61 14.27 22.11
CA ASN A 1079 -10.07 15.42 22.81
C ASN A 1079 -10.43 16.74 22.10
N LEU A 1080 -10.21 16.82 20.79
CA LEU A 1080 -10.54 18.03 20.00
C LEU A 1080 -12.03 18.39 20.11
N TYR A 1081 -12.92 17.39 20.10
CA TYR A 1081 -14.34 17.59 20.34
C TYR A 1081 -14.64 18.11 21.75
N ARG A 1082 -14.00 17.56 22.80
CA ARG A 1082 -14.16 18.04 24.18
C ARG A 1082 -13.71 19.50 24.32
N LEU A 1083 -12.59 19.88 23.72
CA LEU A 1083 -12.09 21.26 23.69
C LEU A 1083 -13.08 22.18 22.97
N ALA A 1084 -13.59 21.76 21.80
CA ALA A 1084 -14.61 22.52 21.06
C ALA A 1084 -15.89 22.75 21.89
N LYS A 1085 -16.33 21.73 22.65
CA LYS A 1085 -17.50 21.81 23.54
C LYS A 1085 -17.23 22.77 24.71
N LYS A 1086 -16.06 22.69 25.35
CA LYS A 1086 -15.66 23.57 26.46
C LYS A 1086 -15.62 25.05 26.06
N LYS A 1087 -15.34 25.34 24.78
CA LYS A 1087 -15.25 26.70 24.21
C LYS A 1087 -16.51 27.15 23.48
N GLU A 1088 -17.60 26.40 23.56
CA GLU A 1088 -18.88 26.67 22.88
C GLU A 1088 -18.77 26.80 21.33
N LEU A 1089 -17.65 26.37 20.74
CA LEU A 1089 -17.41 26.42 19.29
C LEU A 1089 -18.34 25.48 18.52
N ILE A 1090 -18.89 24.47 19.19
CA ILE A 1090 -19.88 23.54 18.63
C ILE A 1090 -21.13 24.25 18.07
N ASN A 1091 -21.44 25.46 18.55
CA ASN A 1091 -22.56 26.26 18.07
C ASN A 1091 -22.34 26.80 16.66
N TYR A 1092 -21.08 26.87 16.21
CA TYR A 1092 -20.70 27.52 14.96
C TYR A 1092 -20.58 26.59 13.75
N LEU A 1093 -20.57 25.27 13.96
CA LEU A 1093 -20.50 24.29 12.87
C LEU A 1093 -21.73 24.39 11.96
N TYR A 1094 -21.49 24.53 10.66
CA TYR A 1094 -22.54 24.64 9.64
C TYR A 1094 -22.81 23.27 8.99
N VAL A 1095 -23.96 22.67 9.31
CA VAL A 1095 -24.36 21.31 8.90
C VAL A 1095 -25.75 21.33 8.28
N ASP A 1096 -25.88 21.95 7.11
CA ASP A 1096 -27.17 22.03 6.42
C ASP A 1096 -27.50 20.73 5.67
N LYS A 1097 -28.37 19.92 6.28
CA LYS A 1097 -29.22 18.94 5.59
C LYS A 1097 -30.64 19.07 6.13
N VAL A 1098 -31.50 19.76 5.39
CA VAL A 1098 -32.95 19.64 5.56
C VAL A 1098 -33.50 19.02 4.27
N ILE A 1099 -34.12 17.84 4.39
CA ILE A 1099 -34.65 17.06 3.25
C ILE A 1099 -36.15 17.31 3.20
N TYR A 1100 -36.69 17.76 2.06
CA TYR A 1100 -38.12 18.02 1.88
C TYR A 1100 -38.67 17.21 0.69
N GLU A 1101 -39.57 16.25 0.93
CA GLU A 1101 -40.37 15.56 -0.10
C GLU A 1101 -39.62 15.08 -1.37
N GLY A 1102 -38.34 14.68 -1.24
CA GLY A 1102 -37.53 14.22 -2.37
C GLY A 1102 -36.76 15.32 -3.11
N GLU A 1103 -36.94 16.59 -2.76
CA GLU A 1103 -36.11 17.72 -3.19
C GLU A 1103 -35.27 18.27 -2.01
N GLU A 1104 -33.98 18.46 -2.25
CA GLU A 1104 -33.01 18.93 -1.25
C GLU A 1104 -33.14 20.46 -1.06
N ALA A 1105 -33.72 20.94 0.06
CA ALA A 1105 -33.73 22.37 0.37
C ALA A 1105 -32.82 22.70 1.56
N ASN A 1106 -31.63 23.21 1.26
CA ASN A 1106 -30.60 23.64 2.23
C ASN A 1106 -30.80 25.10 2.69
N TRP A 1107 -32.03 25.59 2.76
CA TRP A 1107 -32.26 27.04 2.85
C TRP A 1107 -33.64 27.37 3.44
N ILE A 1108 -33.66 28.15 4.53
CA ILE A 1108 -34.88 28.72 5.13
C ILE A 1108 -34.70 30.24 5.17
N PRO A 1109 -35.60 31.02 4.54
CA PRO A 1109 -35.53 32.47 4.60
C PRO A 1109 -35.76 32.99 6.04
N PRO A 1110 -35.13 34.10 6.43
CA PRO A 1110 -35.31 34.63 7.78
C PRO A 1110 -36.77 35.03 8.05
N GLY A 1111 -37.26 34.79 9.26
CA GLY A 1111 -38.65 35.08 9.66
C GLY A 1111 -39.64 33.92 9.46
N TYR A 1112 -39.21 32.83 8.82
CA TYR A 1112 -39.99 31.60 8.68
C TYR A 1112 -39.64 30.57 9.75
N LYS A 1113 -40.67 29.89 10.27
CA LYS A 1113 -40.55 28.72 11.16
C LYS A 1113 -41.12 27.48 10.49
N ILE A 1114 -40.63 26.31 10.91
CA ILE A 1114 -41.22 25.03 10.49
C ILE A 1114 -42.49 24.77 11.32
N ASN A 1115 -43.57 24.36 10.67
CA ASN A 1115 -44.89 24.12 11.29
C ASN A 1115 -44.80 23.06 12.42
N ASP A 1116 -45.40 23.32 13.59
CA ASP A 1116 -45.13 22.57 14.82
C ASP A 1116 -45.48 21.06 14.75
N GLU A 1117 -46.45 20.66 13.91
CA GLU A 1117 -46.82 19.24 13.73
C GLU A 1117 -45.78 18.44 12.91
N THR A 1118 -44.98 19.10 12.06
CA THR A 1118 -43.89 18.47 11.26
C THR A 1118 -42.50 18.73 11.85
N SER A 1119 -42.36 19.71 12.76
CA SER A 1119 -41.12 20.19 13.39
C SER A 1119 -40.19 19.08 13.95
N LYS A 1120 -40.75 18.04 14.57
CA LYS A 1120 -39.96 16.96 15.23
C LYS A 1120 -39.13 16.11 14.26
N LYS A 1121 -39.46 16.09 12.96
CA LYS A 1121 -38.73 15.32 11.93
C LYS A 1121 -37.67 16.13 11.17
N TYR A 1122 -37.79 17.46 11.11
CA TYR A 1122 -37.06 18.28 10.11
C TYR A 1122 -36.17 19.39 10.68
N THR A 1123 -36.12 19.59 12.01
CA THR A 1123 -35.34 20.68 12.66
C THR A 1123 -34.02 20.22 13.30
N LYS A 1124 -33.67 18.94 13.21
CA LYS A 1124 -32.52 18.38 13.93
C LYS A 1124 -31.29 18.27 13.02
N GLN A 1125 -30.32 19.16 13.20
CA GLN A 1125 -29.01 18.99 12.57
C GLN A 1125 -28.23 17.92 13.34
N LYS A 1126 -27.81 16.88 12.62
CA LYS A 1126 -27.08 15.73 13.17
C LYS A 1126 -25.62 15.78 12.72
N ALA A 1127 -24.72 16.02 13.66
CA ALA A 1127 -23.27 16.02 13.41
C ALA A 1127 -22.57 14.93 14.24
N LYS A 1128 -21.60 14.25 13.64
CA LYS A 1128 -20.74 13.31 14.36
C LYS A 1128 -19.65 14.08 15.12
N PRO A 1129 -19.15 13.60 16.29
CA PRO A 1129 -18.04 14.23 17.00
C PRO A 1129 -16.83 14.55 16.11
N LYS A 1130 -16.53 13.65 15.16
CA LYS A 1130 -15.49 13.85 14.15
C LYS A 1130 -15.63 15.19 13.40
N ALA A 1131 -16.85 15.58 13.00
CA ALA A 1131 -17.06 16.81 12.24
C ALA A 1131 -16.69 18.09 13.01
N PHE A 1132 -16.70 18.05 14.35
CA PHE A 1132 -16.24 19.15 15.18
C PHE A 1132 -14.72 19.15 15.34
N ALA A 1133 -14.08 17.97 15.39
CA ALA A 1133 -12.63 17.86 15.33
C ALA A 1133 -12.09 18.42 13.99
N ASP A 1134 -12.70 18.00 12.87
CA ASP A 1134 -12.37 18.47 11.51
C ASP A 1134 -12.51 20.03 11.43
N MET A 1135 -13.53 20.61 12.08
CA MET A 1135 -13.71 22.06 12.17
C MET A 1135 -12.62 22.77 13.00
N ILE A 1136 -12.18 22.17 14.12
CA ILE A 1136 -11.08 22.72 14.92
C ILE A 1136 -9.78 22.70 14.11
N GLU A 1137 -9.49 21.61 13.43
CA GLU A 1137 -8.35 21.50 12.51
C GLU A 1137 -8.45 22.56 11.41
N ALA A 1138 -9.61 22.72 10.79
CA ALA A 1138 -9.83 23.76 9.78
C ALA A 1138 -9.66 25.19 10.31
N LEU A 1139 -10.06 25.47 11.57
CA LEU A 1139 -9.81 26.75 12.22
C LEU A 1139 -8.30 26.99 12.44
N ILE A 1140 -7.55 25.97 12.87
CA ILE A 1140 -6.08 26.05 12.98
C ILE A 1140 -5.46 26.38 11.61
N GLY A 1141 -5.91 25.71 10.55
CA GLY A 1141 -5.50 26.01 9.18
C GLY A 1141 -5.83 27.44 8.74
N ALA A 1142 -7.01 27.96 9.11
CA ALA A 1142 -7.40 29.34 8.82
C ALA A 1142 -6.50 30.38 9.52
N PHE A 1143 -6.14 30.15 10.79
CA PHE A 1143 -5.18 30.98 11.53
C PHE A 1143 -3.80 30.97 10.88
N LEU A 1144 -3.34 29.79 10.46
CA LEU A 1144 -2.02 29.64 9.83
C LEU A 1144 -1.90 30.42 8.51
N ILE A 1145 -2.96 30.44 7.69
CA ILE A 1145 -2.97 31.15 6.38
C ILE A 1145 -3.03 32.66 6.54
N SER A 1146 -3.78 33.15 7.53
CA SER A 1146 -4.15 34.57 7.63
C SER A 1146 -3.29 35.37 8.59
N THR A 1147 -2.62 34.69 9.53
CA THR A 1147 -1.81 35.32 10.58
C THR A 1147 -0.38 34.76 10.52
N ASN A 1148 0.30 34.62 11.66
CA ASN A 1148 1.60 33.96 11.78
C ASN A 1148 1.48 32.71 12.65
N TYR A 1149 2.47 31.81 12.57
CA TYR A 1149 2.48 30.57 13.35
C TYR A 1149 2.41 30.82 14.87
N ILE A 1150 2.96 31.94 15.36
CA ILE A 1150 2.91 32.37 16.77
C ILE A 1150 1.45 32.58 17.21
N THR A 1151 0.67 33.29 16.40
CA THR A 1151 -0.75 33.55 16.68
C THR A 1151 -1.56 32.26 16.61
N THR A 1152 -1.22 31.36 15.68
CA THR A 1152 -1.81 30.01 15.61
C THR A 1152 -1.50 29.20 16.88
N ILE A 1153 -0.27 29.22 17.39
CA ILE A 1153 0.11 28.55 18.64
C ILE A 1153 -0.67 29.15 19.83
N LYS A 1154 -0.84 30.48 19.89
CA LYS A 1154 -1.69 31.11 20.91
C LYS A 1154 -3.14 30.64 20.84
N PHE A 1155 -3.70 30.51 19.63
CA PHE A 1155 -5.03 29.95 19.44
C PHE A 1155 -5.11 28.49 19.94
N MET A 1156 -4.11 27.66 19.63
CA MET A 1156 -4.04 26.27 20.13
C MET A 1156 -3.91 26.20 21.65
N LYS A 1157 -3.14 27.11 22.27
CA LYS A 1157 -3.05 27.22 23.74
C LYS A 1157 -4.40 27.65 24.34
N TRP A 1158 -5.08 28.63 23.76
CA TRP A 1158 -6.43 29.02 24.20
C TRP A 1158 -7.43 27.87 24.09
N LEU A 1159 -7.35 27.03 23.05
CA LEU A 1159 -8.15 25.82 22.92
C LEU A 1159 -7.90 24.83 24.07
N GLY A 1160 -6.67 24.79 24.61
CA GLY A 1160 -6.24 23.88 25.67
C GLY A 1160 -5.28 22.78 25.21
N LEU A 1161 -4.48 23.04 24.16
CA LEU A 1161 -3.46 22.12 23.65
C LEU A 1161 -2.07 22.50 24.16
N ASP A 1162 -1.29 21.51 24.62
CA ASP A 1162 0.06 21.70 25.17
C ASP A 1162 1.11 21.91 24.06
N THR A 1163 1.14 23.12 23.53
CA THR A 1163 1.93 23.49 22.34
C THR A 1163 3.25 24.20 22.66
N ILE A 1164 3.54 24.44 23.93
CA ILE A 1164 4.75 25.12 24.40
C ILE A 1164 5.42 24.25 25.47
N PRO A 1165 6.74 24.01 25.41
CA PRO A 1165 7.45 23.32 26.48
C PRO A 1165 7.29 24.13 27.77
N ILE A 1166 6.73 23.49 28.81
CA ILE A 1166 6.67 24.08 30.14
C ILE A 1166 8.11 24.10 30.66
N ASP A 1167 8.68 25.30 30.83
CA ASP A 1167 9.95 25.47 31.55
C ASP A 1167 9.76 24.98 32.99
N LYS A 1168 10.07 23.70 33.23
CA LYS A 1168 10.47 23.26 34.57
C LYS A 1168 11.98 23.56 34.65
N GLN A 1169 12.30 24.65 35.35
CA GLN A 1169 13.66 24.97 35.80
C GLN A 1169 14.36 23.78 36.44
#